data_AF-A0A1W1YDL5-F1
#
_entry.id   AF-A0A1W1YDL5-F1
#
_cell.length_a   1.000
_cell.length_b   1.000
_cell.length_c   1.000
_cell.angle_alpha   90.00
_cell.angle_beta   90.00
_cell.angle_gamma   90.00
#
_symmetry.space_group_name_H-M   'P 1'
#
loop_
_entity.id
_entity.type
_entity.pdbx_description
1 polymer ?
#
loop_
_entity_poly.entity_id
_entity_poly.type
_entity_poly.pdbx_seq_one_letter_code
_entity_poly.pdbx_strand_id
1 'polypeptide(L)'
;MSRVSEIKKLKERRTIAATIGYCFVIVLVVLYVMSNQLTGTYTVVLESERAEAMQSLAVATSVALGHSDIHEGMTFPMTIPEYAKDKPYIYDIYTKAGNSFIRLYTSADVDTAEPYCLEGVGDEYNNCFELQDEAFTKRTEDGVQYVCAIAPIISQENTVAGILEVRMPYEDYSSTVNGMSLSWIMTIFSIAVAMAIIVFELNLFVSTLSRGMAGNVPVLIMYGDSAVRFLSFFAALGSIMTPVIIADVIKNQFSDLDKIFVQLLIALGLLLYTAGFFGFTGLRKQIKFKLTGRIGLIVMTVAGYLLSLISGVTGNAIVMLILLMPTAFCYGMVFDSLRDYRINAGKLGYDKFDDRSIHNIQNTGYFLGVSVGAVIAGICYERFGILVVNVICGAALILTSLGIIFFMKDNNPVKESYMPLNKWLELLSNKYTGRFLTSTFFMLGAIVSFLLGFIPNYLATVGISLATSSFYYLVTAFSACFIGSIIKGRYGHILTSKVRVIISSTCLVIGLLLFALVPTAKILLITVALLGISLGIHDFYYLYVLFLLANGRVKANLRKASEMSFFAGLLAGIPVFALALMIDVRIVFVAAVVILCICAFMYPISSFSNDVDDKDPTLRKDKKNIKKKPAAAAPAPQTNAAPEPPMPDLYAVPEGYEQALGQYQQALEQPMPDDYGYGADPMNGAYYDPYQGGNDNGYVE
;
A
#
# COMPACT_ATOMS: atom_id res chain seq x y z
N MET A 1 -18.48 27.24 23.09
CA MET A 1 -17.06 26.96 22.79
C MET A 1 -16.49 28.12 21.98
N SER A 2 -15.43 28.79 22.44
CA SER A 2 -14.89 29.97 21.76
C SER A 2 -14.07 29.58 20.53
N ARG A 3 -14.18 30.35 19.42
CA ARG A 3 -13.42 30.15 18.17
C ARG A 3 -11.89 30.03 18.39
N VAL A 4 -11.37 30.67 19.43
CA VAL A 4 -9.95 30.62 19.82
C VAL A 4 -9.53 29.21 20.25
N SER A 5 -10.40 28.48 20.97
CA SER A 5 -10.14 27.10 21.40
C SER A 5 -10.13 26.10 20.24
N GLU A 6 -10.95 26.32 19.21
CA GLU A 6 -10.97 25.49 17.99
C GLU A 6 -9.74 25.74 17.12
N ILE A 7 -9.32 26.99 16.96
CA ILE A 7 -8.10 27.34 16.21
C ILE A 7 -6.85 26.75 16.86
N LYS A 8 -6.77 26.75 18.19
CA LYS A 8 -5.66 26.14 18.94
C LYS A 8 -5.65 24.61 18.78
N LYS A 9 -6.81 23.94 18.89
CA LYS A 9 -6.96 22.50 18.63
C LYS A 9 -6.64 22.11 17.18
N LEU A 10 -6.99 22.95 16.20
CA LEU A 10 -6.65 22.73 14.79
C LEU A 10 -5.15 22.87 14.53
N LYS A 11 -4.50 23.86 15.15
CA LYS A 11 -3.03 23.99 15.11
C LYS A 11 -2.37 22.75 15.72
N GLU A 12 -2.75 22.35 16.94
CA GLU A 12 -2.21 21.16 17.61
C GLU A 12 -2.36 19.88 16.78
N ARG A 13 -3.55 19.63 16.21
CA ARG A 13 -3.76 18.46 15.33
C ARG A 13 -2.88 18.49 14.08
N ARG A 14 -2.66 19.67 13.50
CA ARG A 14 -1.82 19.85 12.32
C ARG A 14 -0.34 19.65 12.65
N THR A 15 0.10 20.12 13.82
CA THR A 15 1.46 19.89 14.33
C THR A 15 1.69 18.40 14.60
N ILE A 16 0.76 17.73 15.28
CA ILE A 16 0.85 16.28 15.57
C ILE A 16 0.91 15.47 14.28
N ALA A 17 0.06 15.76 13.29
CA ALA A 17 0.08 15.06 12.00
C ALA A 17 1.40 15.31 11.23
N ALA A 18 1.94 16.52 11.28
CA ALA A 18 3.24 16.84 10.69
C ALA A 18 4.39 16.10 11.40
N THR A 19 4.35 16.02 12.73
CA THR A 19 5.33 15.27 13.54
C THR A 19 5.26 13.78 13.26
N ILE A 20 4.06 13.19 13.14
CA ILE A 20 3.89 11.78 12.76
C ILE A 20 4.45 11.52 11.35
N GLY A 21 4.16 12.39 10.38
CA GLY A 21 4.71 12.28 9.04
C GLY A 21 6.25 12.42 9.01
N TYR A 22 6.80 13.33 9.80
CA TYR A 22 8.24 13.52 9.93
C TYR A 22 8.92 12.32 10.59
N CYS A 23 8.34 11.80 11.67
CA CYS A 23 8.80 10.56 12.31
C CYS A 23 8.74 9.37 11.33
N PHE A 24 7.69 9.26 10.52
CA PHE A 24 7.59 8.18 9.53
C PHE A 24 8.68 8.27 8.45
N VAL A 25 8.98 9.49 7.96
CA VAL A 25 10.08 9.71 7.00
C VAL A 25 11.44 9.44 7.63
N ILE A 26 11.68 9.90 8.85
CA ILE A 26 12.92 9.60 9.58
C ILE A 26 13.07 8.10 9.76
N VAL A 27 12.01 7.40 10.17
CA VAL A 27 12.08 5.95 10.34
C VAL A 27 12.35 5.27 9.00
N LEU A 28 11.75 5.70 7.89
CA LEU A 28 12.11 5.20 6.55
C LEU A 28 13.60 5.39 6.22
N VAL A 29 14.17 6.54 6.53
CA VAL A 29 15.60 6.82 6.32
C VAL A 29 16.47 5.95 7.23
N VAL A 30 16.11 5.83 8.51
CA VAL A 30 16.83 4.96 9.47
C VAL A 30 16.76 3.50 9.02
N LEU A 31 15.60 3.02 8.56
CA LEU A 31 15.44 1.66 8.04
C LEU A 31 16.25 1.44 6.77
N TYR A 32 16.33 2.44 5.88
CA TYR A 32 17.18 2.37 4.69
C TYR A 32 18.67 2.27 5.07
N VAL A 33 19.13 3.09 6.03
CA VAL A 33 20.50 3.05 6.52
C VAL A 33 20.80 1.73 7.24
N MET A 34 19.92 1.29 8.15
CA MET A 34 20.06 0.01 8.84
C MET A 34 20.04 -1.16 7.86
N SER A 35 19.20 -1.12 6.83
CA SER A 35 19.20 -2.12 5.77
C SER A 35 20.54 -2.14 5.05
N ASN A 36 21.08 -0.99 4.63
CA ASN A 36 22.37 -0.97 3.91
C ASN A 36 23.50 -1.51 4.78
N GLN A 37 23.54 -1.14 6.07
CA GLN A 37 24.54 -1.64 7.01
C GLN A 37 24.40 -3.15 7.25
N LEU A 38 23.18 -3.63 7.51
CA LEU A 38 22.91 -5.06 7.73
C LEU A 38 23.14 -5.90 6.48
N THR A 39 22.83 -5.38 5.28
CA THR A 39 23.20 -6.06 4.03
C THR A 39 24.72 -6.17 3.91
N GLY A 40 25.47 -5.11 4.23
CA GLY A 40 26.93 -5.16 4.29
C GLY A 40 27.45 -6.23 5.26
N THR A 41 26.98 -6.21 6.52
CA THR A 41 27.37 -7.21 7.53
C THR A 41 26.98 -8.64 7.13
N TYR A 42 25.78 -8.83 6.57
CA TYR A 42 25.31 -10.15 6.15
C TYR A 42 26.10 -10.70 4.96
N THR A 43 26.53 -9.82 4.03
CA THR A 43 27.41 -10.23 2.93
C THR A 43 28.72 -10.77 3.49
N VAL A 44 29.31 -10.09 4.47
CA VAL A 44 30.56 -10.54 5.13
C VAL A 44 30.37 -11.88 5.85
N VAL A 45 29.25 -12.09 6.55
CA VAL A 45 28.95 -13.37 7.22
C VAL A 45 28.74 -14.51 6.21
N LEU A 46 27.98 -14.26 5.14
CA LEU A 46 27.80 -15.23 4.05
C LEU A 46 29.11 -15.59 3.35
N GLU A 47 29.96 -14.59 3.08
CA GLU A 47 31.29 -14.79 2.52
C GLU A 47 32.13 -15.67 3.45
N SER A 48 32.03 -15.47 4.77
CA SER A 48 32.68 -16.31 5.78
C SER A 48 32.16 -17.75 5.78
N GLU A 49 30.84 -17.95 5.80
CA GLU A 49 30.24 -19.30 5.77
C GLU A 49 30.58 -20.06 4.47
N ARG A 50 30.56 -19.37 3.33
CA ARG A 50 30.97 -19.94 2.04
C ARG A 50 32.46 -20.27 2.01
N ALA A 51 33.31 -19.41 2.56
CA ALA A 51 34.74 -19.68 2.65
C ALA A 51 35.03 -20.93 3.50
N GLU A 52 34.39 -21.04 4.67
CA GLU A 52 34.53 -22.19 5.56
C GLU A 52 34.02 -23.48 4.90
N ALA A 53 32.87 -23.42 4.21
CA ALA A 53 32.35 -24.56 3.47
C ALA A 53 33.29 -24.99 2.33
N MET A 54 33.83 -24.06 1.55
CA MET A 54 34.77 -24.36 0.47
C MET A 54 36.08 -24.97 1.00
N GLN A 55 36.62 -24.44 2.10
CA GLN A 55 37.80 -25.01 2.76
C GLN A 55 37.52 -26.41 3.28
N SER A 56 36.41 -26.62 4.01
CA SER A 56 36.03 -27.94 4.51
C SER A 56 35.85 -28.95 3.39
N LEU A 57 35.24 -28.55 2.27
CA LEU A 57 35.12 -29.39 1.07
C LEU A 57 36.48 -29.69 0.45
N ALA A 58 37.37 -28.71 0.31
CA ALA A 58 38.71 -28.91 -0.22
C ALA A 58 39.50 -29.93 0.61
N VAL A 59 39.48 -29.79 1.93
CA VAL A 59 40.20 -30.69 2.86
C VAL A 59 39.60 -32.10 2.86
N ALA A 60 38.28 -32.21 3.01
CA ALA A 60 37.62 -33.52 3.03
C ALA A 60 37.84 -34.28 1.72
N THR A 61 37.80 -33.57 0.59
CA THR A 61 38.01 -34.13 -0.74
C THR A 61 39.49 -34.47 -0.97
N SER A 62 40.44 -33.64 -0.52
CA SER A 62 41.87 -33.92 -0.69
C SER A 62 42.32 -35.14 0.11
N VAL A 63 41.78 -35.32 1.33
CA VAL A 63 42.01 -36.52 2.15
C VAL A 63 41.45 -37.77 1.46
N ALA A 64 40.25 -37.69 0.88
CA ALA A 64 39.67 -38.80 0.13
C ALA A 64 40.49 -39.15 -1.12
N LEU A 65 41.03 -38.13 -1.82
CA LEU A 65 41.89 -38.32 -2.99
C LEU A 65 43.27 -38.88 -2.65
N GLY A 66 43.77 -38.72 -1.42
CA GLY A 66 45.05 -39.27 -0.97
C GLY A 66 45.16 -40.79 -1.06
N HIS A 67 44.03 -41.49 -1.17
CA HIS A 67 43.95 -42.94 -1.38
C HIS A 67 43.71 -43.36 -2.83
N SER A 68 43.72 -42.43 -3.78
CA SER A 68 43.46 -42.69 -5.21
C SER A 68 44.68 -42.36 -6.08
N ASP A 69 44.82 -43.07 -7.20
CA ASP A 69 45.86 -42.79 -8.20
C ASP A 69 45.48 -41.54 -9.00
N ILE A 70 46.33 -40.52 -8.95
CA ILE A 70 46.12 -39.23 -9.63
C ILE A 70 46.88 -39.24 -10.95
N HIS A 71 46.15 -39.17 -12.07
CA HIS A 71 46.72 -39.08 -13.40
C HIS A 71 45.84 -38.21 -14.32
N GLU A 72 46.41 -37.77 -15.44
CA GLU A 72 45.69 -37.03 -16.46
C GLU A 72 44.50 -37.85 -17.00
N GLY A 73 43.36 -37.20 -17.22
CA GLY A 73 42.14 -37.85 -17.73
C GLY A 73 41.44 -38.78 -16.73
N MET A 74 41.74 -38.67 -15.43
CA MET A 74 41.01 -39.41 -14.40
C MET A 74 39.53 -39.00 -14.32
N THR A 75 38.65 -39.94 -13.97
CA THR A 75 37.27 -39.61 -13.57
C THR A 75 37.25 -39.24 -12.09
N PHE A 76 36.59 -38.15 -11.75
CA PHE A 76 36.51 -37.72 -10.35
C PHE A 76 35.76 -38.76 -9.50
N PRO A 77 36.35 -39.26 -8.41
CA PRO A 77 35.82 -40.40 -7.67
C PRO A 77 34.63 -40.05 -6.75
N MET A 78 34.26 -38.76 -6.65
CA MET A 78 33.24 -38.27 -5.73
C MET A 78 32.13 -37.52 -6.47
N THR A 79 30.92 -37.53 -5.91
CA THR A 79 29.84 -36.65 -6.38
C THR A 79 30.15 -35.21 -6.03
N ILE A 80 30.06 -34.31 -7.02
CA ILE A 80 30.34 -32.89 -6.87
C ILE A 80 29.14 -32.22 -6.16
N PRO A 81 29.33 -31.62 -4.97
CA PRO A 81 28.26 -30.90 -4.30
C PRO A 81 27.87 -29.61 -5.03
N GLU A 82 26.58 -29.28 -4.95
CA GLU A 82 26.03 -28.01 -5.44
C GLU A 82 25.88 -26.99 -4.30
N TYR A 83 26.31 -25.75 -4.54
CA TYR A 83 26.13 -24.65 -3.58
C TYR A 83 24.81 -23.90 -3.76
N ALA A 84 24.18 -24.06 -4.92
CA ALA A 84 22.82 -23.60 -5.21
C ALA A 84 22.22 -24.51 -6.28
N LYS A 85 20.89 -24.45 -6.45
CA LYS A 85 20.17 -25.28 -7.42
C LYS A 85 20.77 -25.11 -8.83
N ASP A 86 21.22 -26.23 -9.42
CA ASP A 86 21.84 -26.27 -10.75
C ASP A 86 23.18 -25.51 -10.82
N LYS A 87 23.85 -25.29 -9.67
CA LYS A 87 25.15 -24.60 -9.55
C LYS A 87 26.16 -25.43 -8.74
N PRO A 88 26.93 -26.31 -9.41
CA PRO A 88 27.98 -27.10 -8.77
C PRO A 88 29.23 -26.28 -8.45
N TYR A 89 29.96 -26.67 -7.40
CA TYR A 89 31.35 -26.23 -7.23
C TYR A 89 32.21 -26.79 -8.37
N ILE A 90 33.28 -26.08 -8.74
CA ILE A 90 34.23 -26.58 -9.73
C ILE A 90 35.46 -27.11 -8.98
N TYR A 91 35.84 -28.34 -9.27
CA TYR A 91 37.00 -29.02 -8.70
C TYR A 91 38.09 -29.15 -9.76
N ASP A 92 39.28 -28.63 -9.46
CA ASP A 92 40.47 -28.77 -10.29
C ASP A 92 41.58 -29.47 -9.50
N ILE A 93 42.29 -30.39 -10.13
CA ILE A 93 43.46 -31.06 -9.53
C ILE A 93 44.70 -30.62 -10.29
N TYR A 94 45.73 -30.20 -9.56
CA TYR A 94 47.00 -29.79 -10.14
C TYR A 94 48.18 -30.60 -9.60
N THR A 95 49.22 -30.75 -10.42
CA THR A 95 50.52 -31.21 -9.96
C THR A 95 51.60 -30.20 -10.30
N LYS A 96 52.67 -30.16 -9.50
CA LYS A 96 53.75 -29.18 -9.66
C LYS A 96 54.68 -29.61 -10.81
N ALA A 97 54.91 -28.70 -11.75
CA ALA A 97 55.87 -28.85 -12.83
C ALA A 97 56.79 -27.62 -12.89
N GLY A 98 57.98 -27.75 -12.30
CA GLY A 98 58.91 -26.63 -12.15
C GLY A 98 58.31 -25.49 -11.32
N ASN A 99 58.14 -24.32 -11.94
CA ASN A 99 57.55 -23.12 -11.33
C ASN A 99 56.06 -22.94 -11.67
N SER A 100 55.42 -23.95 -12.22
CA SER A 100 54.03 -23.91 -12.68
C SER A 100 53.24 -25.12 -12.17
N PHE A 101 51.92 -25.04 -12.26
CA PHE A 101 51.03 -26.12 -11.86
C PHE A 101 50.25 -26.63 -13.08
N ILE A 102 50.43 -27.90 -13.44
CA ILE A 102 49.72 -28.52 -14.57
C ILE A 102 48.40 -29.06 -14.06
N ARG A 103 47.30 -28.72 -14.73
CA ARG A 103 45.97 -29.24 -14.41
C ARG A 103 45.83 -30.67 -14.92
N LEU A 104 45.57 -31.60 -14.01
CA LEU A 104 45.34 -33.03 -14.32
C LEU A 104 43.87 -33.36 -14.49
N TYR A 105 42.99 -32.61 -13.83
CA TYR A 105 41.53 -32.78 -13.88
C TYR A 105 40.83 -31.43 -13.69
N THR A 106 39.69 -31.25 -14.37
CA THR A 106 38.70 -30.21 -14.09
C THR A 106 37.30 -30.81 -14.15
N SER A 107 36.42 -30.36 -13.26
CA SER A 107 34.99 -30.69 -13.36
C SER A 107 34.18 -29.69 -14.19
N ALA A 108 34.81 -28.62 -14.69
CA ALA A 108 34.15 -27.75 -15.66
C ALA A 108 34.14 -28.49 -17.02
N ASP A 109 32.99 -28.55 -17.70
CA ASP A 109 32.82 -29.14 -19.03
C ASP A 109 33.63 -28.38 -20.10
N VAL A 110 34.96 -28.47 -20.03
CA VAL A 110 35.91 -27.81 -20.91
C VAL A 110 36.78 -28.90 -21.51
N ASP A 111 36.32 -29.42 -22.65
CA ASP A 111 36.99 -30.45 -23.43
C ASP A 111 38.15 -29.81 -24.21
N THR A 112 39.20 -29.39 -23.51
CA THR A 112 40.40 -28.80 -24.12
C THR A 112 41.47 -29.86 -24.32
N ALA A 113 41.85 -30.10 -25.58
CA ALA A 113 42.91 -31.03 -25.97
C ALA A 113 44.33 -30.57 -25.59
N GLU A 114 44.49 -29.38 -25.02
CA GLU A 114 45.78 -28.84 -24.58
C GLU A 114 45.88 -28.82 -23.05
N PRO A 115 47.02 -29.25 -22.47
CA PRO A 115 47.23 -29.24 -21.02
C PRO A 115 47.27 -27.80 -20.51
N TYR A 116 46.34 -27.46 -19.60
CA TYR A 116 46.26 -26.14 -18.99
C TYR A 116 47.32 -26.01 -17.87
N CYS A 117 48.25 -25.07 -18.05
CA CYS A 117 49.26 -24.71 -17.06
C CYS A 117 48.89 -23.44 -16.32
N LEU A 118 48.86 -23.51 -15.00
CA LEU A 118 48.74 -22.37 -14.10
C LEU A 118 50.15 -21.79 -13.87
N GLU A 119 50.46 -20.71 -14.60
CA GLU A 119 51.73 -19.99 -14.51
C GLU A 119 51.59 -18.74 -13.62
N GLY A 120 52.64 -18.41 -12.87
CA GLY A 120 52.67 -17.19 -12.03
C GLY A 120 51.73 -17.23 -10.84
N VAL A 121 51.43 -18.43 -10.33
CA VAL A 121 50.55 -18.61 -9.18
C VAL A 121 51.22 -18.09 -7.92
N GLY A 122 50.47 -17.35 -7.10
CA GLY A 122 50.96 -16.70 -5.88
C GLY A 122 51.56 -17.68 -4.85
N ASP A 123 52.18 -17.13 -3.81
CA ASP A 123 52.86 -17.88 -2.76
C ASP A 123 51.95 -18.93 -2.10
N GLU A 124 50.62 -18.74 -2.14
CA GLU A 124 49.63 -19.65 -1.57
C GLU A 124 49.69 -21.06 -2.16
N TYR A 125 49.89 -21.21 -3.47
CA TYR A 125 49.96 -22.54 -4.11
C TYR A 125 51.29 -23.24 -3.83
N ASN A 126 52.39 -22.48 -3.81
CA ASN A 126 53.69 -23.01 -3.47
C ASN A 126 53.74 -23.45 -2.01
N ASN A 127 53.21 -22.64 -1.09
CA ASN A 127 53.09 -22.99 0.32
C ASN A 127 52.17 -24.21 0.52
N CYS A 128 51.08 -24.31 -0.23
CA CYS A 128 50.21 -25.49 -0.17
C CYS A 128 50.95 -26.77 -0.58
N PHE A 129 51.76 -26.72 -1.66
CA PHE A 129 52.52 -27.88 -2.11
C PHE A 129 53.72 -28.22 -1.20
N GLU A 130 54.48 -27.20 -0.78
CA GLU A 130 55.76 -27.39 -0.08
C GLU A 130 55.60 -27.50 1.43
N LEU A 131 54.71 -26.71 2.03
CA LEU A 131 54.47 -26.65 3.47
C LEU A 131 53.28 -27.50 3.91
N GLN A 132 52.51 -28.06 2.96
CA GLN A 132 51.28 -28.82 3.22
C GLN A 132 50.20 -27.97 3.92
N ASP A 133 50.21 -26.67 3.68
CA ASP A 133 49.25 -25.73 4.26
C ASP A 133 48.00 -25.58 3.39
N GLU A 134 46.86 -25.38 4.03
CA GLU A 134 45.62 -25.02 3.35
C GLU A 134 45.59 -23.50 3.11
N ALA A 135 45.08 -23.09 1.95
CA ALA A 135 45.03 -21.68 1.60
C ALA A 135 43.68 -21.29 0.97
N PHE A 136 43.34 -20.02 1.13
CA PHE A 136 42.18 -19.41 0.48
C PHE A 136 42.65 -18.21 -0.33
N THR A 137 42.34 -18.20 -1.63
CA THR A 137 42.87 -17.20 -2.55
C THR A 137 41.83 -16.80 -3.60
N LYS A 138 42.18 -15.83 -4.45
CA LYS A 138 41.37 -15.37 -5.57
C LYS A 138 42.20 -15.42 -6.84
N ARG A 139 41.62 -15.93 -7.92
CA ARG A 139 42.26 -15.93 -9.25
C ARG A 139 41.30 -15.54 -10.35
N THR A 140 41.84 -15.17 -11.50
CA THR A 140 41.04 -14.88 -12.70
C THR A 140 41.40 -15.89 -13.77
N GLU A 141 40.41 -16.52 -14.38
CA GLU A 141 40.55 -17.45 -15.51
C GLU A 141 39.53 -17.04 -16.58
N ASP A 142 39.96 -16.90 -17.83
CA ASP A 142 39.12 -16.51 -18.97
C ASP A 142 38.26 -15.24 -18.75
N GLY A 143 38.78 -14.28 -17.99
CA GLY A 143 38.10 -13.02 -17.66
C GLY A 143 37.06 -13.12 -16.53
N VAL A 144 36.87 -14.30 -15.94
CA VAL A 144 36.00 -14.53 -14.78
C VAL A 144 36.84 -14.60 -13.50
N GLN A 145 36.45 -13.83 -12.48
CA GLN A 145 37.08 -13.91 -11.16
C GLN A 145 36.49 -15.07 -10.36
N TYR A 146 37.36 -15.87 -9.76
CA TYR A 146 37.03 -16.99 -8.90
C TYR A 146 37.60 -16.78 -7.50
N VAL A 147 36.88 -17.30 -6.51
CA VAL A 147 37.38 -17.54 -5.17
C VAL A 147 37.72 -19.02 -5.07
N CYS A 148 38.85 -19.33 -4.46
CA CYS A 148 39.42 -20.66 -4.49
C CYS A 148 39.86 -21.10 -3.10
N ALA A 149 39.43 -22.28 -2.67
CA ALA A 149 39.98 -22.98 -1.52
C ALA A 149 40.94 -24.07 -2.02
N ILE A 150 42.12 -24.13 -1.43
CA ILE A 150 43.24 -24.95 -1.89
C ILE A 150 43.69 -25.85 -0.75
N ALA A 151 43.79 -27.16 -1.02
CA ALA A 151 44.27 -28.15 -0.05
C ALA A 151 45.26 -29.13 -0.70
N PRO A 152 46.32 -29.56 0.02
CA PRO A 152 47.27 -30.54 -0.51
C PRO A 152 46.65 -31.93 -0.55
N ILE A 153 46.97 -32.70 -1.57
CA ILE A 153 46.63 -34.12 -1.66
C ILE A 153 47.83 -34.93 -1.21
N ILE A 154 47.75 -35.50 -0.01
CA ILE A 154 48.84 -36.27 0.60
C ILE A 154 48.66 -37.75 0.25
N SER A 155 49.67 -38.33 -0.40
CA SER A 155 49.70 -39.75 -0.76
C SER A 155 49.92 -40.64 0.47
N GLN A 156 49.73 -41.95 0.30
CA GLN A 156 50.03 -42.94 1.34
C GLN A 156 51.51 -42.95 1.76
N GLU A 157 52.42 -42.43 0.92
CA GLU A 157 53.85 -42.29 1.22
C GLU A 157 54.17 -40.99 1.98
N ASN A 158 53.14 -40.25 2.41
CA ASN A 158 53.24 -38.97 3.10
C ASN A 158 53.93 -37.88 2.26
N THR A 159 53.86 -38.02 0.93
CA THR A 159 54.34 -37.06 -0.08
C THR A 159 53.15 -36.35 -0.72
N VAL A 160 53.32 -35.08 -1.11
CA VAL A 160 52.25 -34.34 -1.80
C VAL A 160 52.17 -34.81 -3.25
N ALA A 161 51.08 -35.50 -3.59
CA ALA A 161 50.81 -35.99 -4.95
C ALA A 161 50.30 -34.88 -5.88
N GLY A 162 49.66 -33.86 -5.30
CA GLY A 162 49.10 -32.73 -6.02
C GLY A 162 48.37 -31.77 -5.10
N ILE A 163 47.69 -30.81 -5.70
CA ILE A 163 46.84 -29.84 -5.03
C ILE A 163 45.42 -30.01 -5.53
N LEU A 164 44.46 -30.00 -4.61
CA LEU A 164 43.06 -29.84 -4.94
C LEU A 164 42.66 -28.38 -4.81
N GLU A 165 42.03 -27.84 -5.85
CA GLU A 165 41.39 -26.53 -5.85
C GLU A 165 39.87 -26.69 -5.96
N VAL A 166 39.14 -26.09 -5.03
CA VAL A 166 37.68 -25.93 -5.10
C VAL A 166 37.38 -24.47 -5.40
N ARG A 167 36.76 -24.18 -6.54
CA ARG A 167 36.49 -22.80 -6.99
C ARG A 167 35.02 -22.48 -7.18
N MET A 168 34.69 -21.22 -6.92
CA MET A 168 33.37 -20.62 -7.05
C MET A 168 33.50 -19.25 -7.76
N PRO A 169 32.65 -18.90 -8.74
CA PRO A 169 32.66 -17.56 -9.33
C PRO A 169 32.47 -16.48 -8.27
N TYR A 170 33.24 -15.38 -8.36
CA TYR A 170 33.18 -14.28 -7.38
C TYR A 170 31.81 -13.60 -7.34
N GLU A 171 31.12 -13.51 -8.49
CA GLU A 171 29.76 -12.99 -8.55
C GLU A 171 28.82 -13.81 -7.66
N ASP A 172 28.93 -15.14 -7.70
CA ASP A 172 28.10 -16.03 -6.89
C ASP A 172 28.55 -16.02 -5.42
N TYR A 173 29.86 -15.94 -5.15
CA TYR A 173 30.44 -15.86 -3.81
C TYR A 173 30.04 -14.59 -3.05
N SER A 174 30.03 -13.45 -3.74
CA SER A 174 29.62 -12.15 -3.19
C SER A 174 28.12 -11.88 -3.36
N SER A 175 27.40 -12.70 -4.13
CA SER A 175 25.95 -12.56 -4.28
C SER A 175 25.27 -12.81 -2.94
N THR A 176 24.63 -11.78 -2.42
CA THR A 176 23.61 -11.96 -1.39
C THR A 176 22.38 -12.55 -2.06
N VAL A 177 21.77 -13.56 -1.45
CA VAL A 177 20.36 -13.88 -1.73
C VAL A 177 19.57 -12.62 -1.34
N ASN A 178 19.34 -11.76 -2.32
CA ASN A 178 18.78 -10.43 -2.14
C ASN A 178 17.54 -10.49 -1.26
N GLY A 179 17.57 -9.83 -0.11
CA GLY A 179 16.35 -9.43 0.59
C GLY A 179 16.01 -10.16 1.89
N MET A 180 16.77 -11.14 2.39
CA MET A 180 16.40 -11.78 3.67
C MET A 180 16.48 -10.81 4.87
N SER A 181 17.60 -10.10 5.07
CA SER A 181 17.75 -9.14 6.17
C SER A 181 16.82 -7.91 6.03
N LEU A 182 16.64 -7.40 4.80
CA LEU A 182 15.70 -6.31 4.51
C LEU A 182 14.24 -6.73 4.75
N SER A 183 13.87 -7.97 4.41
CA SER A 183 12.53 -8.54 4.60
C SER A 183 12.16 -8.58 6.08
N TRP A 184 13.06 -9.02 6.96
CA TRP A 184 12.82 -9.07 8.40
C TRP A 184 12.58 -7.68 9.01
N ILE A 185 13.42 -6.69 8.65
CA ILE A 185 13.28 -5.31 9.13
C ILE A 185 11.96 -4.68 8.65
N MET A 186 11.63 -4.83 7.36
CA MET A 186 10.37 -4.33 6.80
C MET A 186 9.15 -5.00 7.44
N THR A 187 9.25 -6.29 7.76
CA THR A 187 8.19 -7.04 8.45
C THR A 187 7.97 -6.52 9.87
N ILE A 188 9.02 -6.38 10.68
CA ILE A 188 8.93 -5.87 12.06
C ILE A 188 8.34 -4.46 12.07
N PHE A 189 8.80 -3.60 11.17
CA PHE A 189 8.26 -2.24 11.05
C PHE A 189 6.78 -2.24 10.64
N SER A 190 6.41 -3.05 9.65
CA SER A 190 5.02 -3.17 9.21
C SER A 190 4.09 -3.63 10.34
N ILE A 191 4.55 -4.56 11.18
CA ILE A 191 3.82 -4.99 12.39
C ILE A 191 3.65 -3.83 13.37
N ALA A 192 4.73 -3.12 13.68
CA ALA A 192 4.69 -2.01 14.64
C ALA A 192 3.72 -0.91 14.19
N VAL A 193 3.77 -0.51 12.92
CA VAL A 193 2.87 0.51 12.37
C VAL A 193 1.44 -0.01 12.28
N ALA A 194 1.21 -1.26 11.86
CA ALA A 194 -0.13 -1.85 11.82
C ALA A 194 -0.78 -1.89 13.21
N MET A 195 -0.02 -2.29 14.24
CA MET A 195 -0.48 -2.26 15.63
C MET A 195 -0.81 -0.84 16.09
N ALA A 196 0.03 0.15 15.78
CA ALA A 196 -0.24 1.55 16.09
C ALA A 196 -1.53 2.05 15.43
N ILE A 197 -1.78 1.68 14.16
CA ILE A 197 -3.01 2.03 13.43
C ILE A 197 -4.22 1.37 14.10
N ILE A 198 -4.15 0.08 14.45
CA ILE A 198 -5.25 -0.64 15.14
C ILE A 198 -5.57 0.04 16.47
N VAL A 199 -4.55 0.31 17.30
CA VAL A 199 -4.73 0.98 18.60
C VAL A 199 -5.33 2.37 18.41
N PHE A 200 -4.90 3.11 17.40
CA PHE A 200 -5.45 4.42 17.09
C PHE A 200 -6.93 4.35 16.67
N GLU A 201 -7.30 3.44 15.76
CA GLU A 201 -8.69 3.28 15.31
C GLU A 201 -9.60 2.76 16.44
N LEU A 202 -9.09 1.86 17.30
CA LEU A 202 -9.80 1.42 18.50
C LEU A 202 -9.98 2.55 19.53
N ASN A 203 -8.97 3.39 19.74
CA ASN A 203 -9.08 4.54 20.63
C ASN A 203 -10.11 5.56 20.10
N LEU A 204 -10.09 5.84 18.78
CA LEU A 204 -11.13 6.66 18.15
C LEU A 204 -12.52 6.08 18.39
N PHE A 205 -12.68 4.77 18.26
CA PHE A 205 -13.93 4.09 18.52
C PHE A 205 -14.41 4.22 19.98
N VAL A 206 -13.55 3.90 20.95
CA VAL A 206 -13.86 4.02 22.39
C VAL A 206 -14.19 5.46 22.77
N SER A 207 -13.44 6.43 22.22
CA SER A 207 -13.72 7.86 22.44
C SER A 207 -15.06 8.31 21.85
N THR A 208 -15.52 7.65 20.78
CA THR A 208 -16.81 7.94 20.13
C THR A 208 -17.97 7.33 20.93
N LEU A 209 -17.80 6.12 21.46
CA LEU A 209 -18.77 5.48 22.36
C LEU A 209 -18.93 6.24 23.68
N SER A 210 -17.81 6.66 24.29
CA SER A 210 -17.79 7.32 25.60
C SER A 210 -18.35 8.74 25.60
N ARG A 211 -18.32 9.45 24.46
CA ARG A 211 -18.89 10.81 24.36
C ARG A 211 -20.42 10.86 24.41
N GLY A 212 -21.10 9.72 24.26
CA GLY A 212 -22.56 9.63 24.38
C GLY A 212 -23.33 10.37 23.29
N MET A 213 -24.66 10.25 23.33
CA MET A 213 -25.57 10.76 22.31
C MET A 213 -25.70 12.30 22.42
N ALA A 214 -25.31 13.03 21.38
CA ALA A 214 -25.63 14.45 21.29
C ALA A 214 -27.14 14.61 20.98
N GLY A 215 -27.90 15.17 21.92
CA GLY A 215 -29.37 15.10 21.97
C GLY A 215 -30.17 15.76 20.85
N ASN A 216 -29.55 16.28 19.78
CA ASN A 216 -30.25 16.97 18.68
C ASN A 216 -29.86 16.48 17.26
N VAL A 217 -29.18 15.34 17.16
CA VAL A 217 -28.64 14.83 15.89
C VAL A 217 -29.41 13.57 15.46
N PRO A 218 -29.86 13.46 14.19
CA PRO A 218 -30.52 12.26 13.69
C PRO A 218 -29.73 11.00 14.00
N VAL A 219 -30.43 9.93 14.34
CA VAL A 219 -29.83 8.64 14.73
C VAL A 219 -28.80 8.14 13.70
N LEU A 220 -29.03 8.39 12.41
CA LEU A 220 -28.12 8.02 11.31
C LEU A 220 -26.75 8.73 11.39
N ILE A 221 -26.67 9.93 11.93
CA ILE A 221 -25.43 10.72 12.02
C ILE A 221 -24.92 10.91 13.47
N MET A 222 -25.62 10.31 14.43
CA MET A 222 -25.39 10.43 15.87
C MET A 222 -23.97 10.04 16.31
N TYR A 223 -23.38 9.03 15.68
CA TYR A 223 -22.05 8.51 16.02
C TYR A 223 -20.91 9.16 15.22
N GLY A 224 -21.20 10.15 14.38
CA GLY A 224 -20.16 10.98 13.78
C GLY A 224 -19.34 10.31 12.66
N ASP A 225 -18.37 11.08 12.16
CA ASP A 225 -17.35 10.65 11.18
C ASP A 225 -16.51 9.46 11.67
N SER A 226 -16.26 9.38 12.98
CA SER A 226 -15.40 8.35 13.59
C SER A 226 -15.95 6.94 13.42
N ALA A 227 -17.26 6.75 13.62
CA ALA A 227 -17.88 5.43 13.45
C ALA A 227 -17.86 4.97 11.98
N VAL A 228 -18.08 5.90 11.05
CA VAL A 228 -17.99 5.63 9.61
C VAL A 228 -16.58 5.19 9.23
N ARG A 229 -15.57 5.91 9.71
CA ARG A 229 -14.15 5.58 9.47
C ARG A 229 -13.80 4.20 10.03
N PHE A 230 -14.17 3.93 11.27
CA PHE A 230 -13.90 2.67 11.96
C PHE A 230 -14.53 1.47 11.23
N LEU A 231 -15.81 1.57 10.87
CA LEU A 231 -16.50 0.48 10.16
C LEU A 231 -15.92 0.27 8.74
N SER A 232 -15.50 1.35 8.08
CA SER A 232 -14.82 1.27 6.79
C SER A 232 -13.45 0.59 6.90
N PHE A 233 -12.71 0.89 7.97
CA PHE A 233 -11.43 0.26 8.28
C PHE A 233 -11.58 -1.26 8.45
N PHE A 234 -12.48 -1.74 9.32
CA PHE A 234 -12.65 -3.18 9.53
C PHE A 234 -13.28 -3.90 8.33
N ALA A 235 -14.15 -3.23 7.55
CA ALA A 235 -14.66 -3.78 6.29
C ALA A 235 -13.53 -4.07 5.29
N ALA A 236 -12.63 -3.10 5.09
CA ALA A 236 -11.48 -3.25 4.21
C ALA A 236 -10.46 -4.25 4.74
N LEU A 237 -10.19 -4.23 6.05
CA LEU A 237 -9.29 -5.15 6.72
C LEU A 237 -9.71 -6.60 6.50
N GLY A 238 -10.96 -6.95 6.73
CA GLY A 238 -11.42 -8.32 6.50
C GLY A 238 -11.37 -8.68 5.01
N SER A 239 -11.87 -7.80 4.14
CA SER A 239 -12.04 -8.13 2.72
C SER A 239 -10.71 -8.33 1.99
N ILE A 240 -9.65 -7.59 2.33
CA ILE A 240 -8.36 -7.67 1.63
C ILE A 240 -7.58 -8.97 1.91
N MET A 241 -7.83 -9.64 3.04
CA MET A 241 -6.98 -10.75 3.49
C MET A 241 -6.99 -11.92 2.50
N THR A 242 -8.18 -12.31 2.02
CA THR A 242 -8.33 -13.41 1.07
C THR A 242 -7.56 -13.19 -0.24
N PRO A 243 -7.76 -12.09 -1.00
CA PRO A 243 -7.07 -11.91 -2.28
C PRO A 243 -5.54 -11.84 -2.18
N VAL A 244 -5.00 -11.40 -1.05
CA VAL A 244 -3.53 -11.35 -0.83
C VAL A 244 -2.92 -12.75 -0.75
N ILE A 245 -3.63 -13.73 -0.17
CA ILE A 245 -3.09 -15.09 0.06
C ILE A 245 -3.36 -16.07 -1.09
N ILE A 246 -4.25 -15.75 -2.04
CA ILE A 246 -4.66 -16.67 -3.13
C ILE A 246 -3.44 -17.17 -3.91
N ALA A 247 -2.50 -16.28 -4.24
CA ALA A 247 -1.34 -16.61 -5.05
C ALA A 247 -0.48 -17.69 -4.39
N ASP A 248 -0.19 -17.54 -3.11
CA ASP A 248 0.68 -18.47 -2.38
C ASP A 248 -0.02 -19.80 -2.11
N VAL A 249 -1.31 -19.79 -1.77
CA VAL A 249 -2.09 -21.03 -1.58
C VAL A 249 -2.08 -21.90 -2.84
N ILE A 250 -2.27 -21.29 -4.01
CA ILE A 250 -2.29 -22.02 -5.28
C ILE A 250 -0.88 -22.50 -5.64
N LYS A 251 0.15 -21.66 -5.49
CA LYS A 251 1.55 -22.05 -5.77
C LYS A 251 2.02 -23.20 -4.88
N ASN A 252 1.67 -23.18 -3.59
CA ASN A 252 2.09 -24.19 -2.63
C ASN A 252 1.46 -25.57 -2.90
N GLN A 253 0.27 -25.62 -3.50
CA GLN A 253 -0.42 -26.90 -3.79
C GLN A 253 -0.19 -27.42 -5.20
N PHE A 254 0.18 -26.54 -6.13
CA PHE A 254 0.37 -26.87 -7.54
C PHE A 254 1.80 -26.57 -8.01
N SER A 255 2.78 -26.68 -7.10
CA SER A 255 4.21 -26.42 -7.39
C SER A 255 4.76 -27.29 -8.52
N ASP A 256 4.21 -28.50 -8.66
CA ASP A 256 4.68 -29.52 -9.60
C ASP A 256 4.08 -29.36 -11.01
N LEU A 257 3.13 -28.43 -11.17
CA LEU A 257 2.50 -28.14 -12.45
C LEU A 257 3.21 -27.02 -13.21
N ASP A 258 2.94 -26.94 -14.52
CA ASP A 258 3.47 -25.87 -15.36
C ASP A 258 3.15 -24.47 -14.78
N LYS A 259 4.17 -23.61 -14.72
CA LYS A 259 4.09 -22.24 -14.24
C LYS A 259 2.97 -21.46 -14.94
N ILE A 260 2.75 -21.68 -16.23
CA ILE A 260 1.68 -21.01 -16.98
C ILE A 260 0.31 -21.41 -16.42
N PHE A 261 0.11 -22.71 -16.18
CA PHE A 261 -1.14 -23.24 -15.63
C PHE A 261 -1.41 -22.70 -14.22
N VAL A 262 -0.41 -22.69 -13.35
CA VAL A 262 -0.51 -22.13 -11.99
C VAL A 262 -0.90 -20.66 -12.04
N GLN A 263 -0.30 -19.87 -12.93
CA GLN A 263 -0.61 -18.45 -13.08
C GLN A 263 -2.03 -18.22 -13.62
N LEU A 264 -2.54 -19.08 -14.51
CA LEU A 264 -3.93 -19.02 -14.98
C LEU A 264 -4.91 -19.28 -13.83
N LEU A 265 -4.61 -20.23 -12.94
CA LEU A 265 -5.44 -20.49 -11.76
C LEU A 265 -5.46 -19.31 -10.78
N ILE A 266 -4.32 -18.64 -10.57
CA ILE A 266 -4.25 -17.43 -9.73
C ILE A 266 -5.10 -16.31 -10.35
N ALA A 267 -4.95 -16.08 -11.66
CA ALA A 267 -5.75 -15.07 -12.37
C ALA A 267 -7.25 -15.38 -12.29
N LEU A 268 -7.63 -16.65 -12.48
CA LEU A 268 -9.01 -17.10 -12.34
C LEU A 268 -9.53 -16.86 -10.92
N GLY A 269 -8.77 -17.22 -9.88
CA GLY A 269 -9.15 -17.00 -8.49
C GLY A 269 -9.39 -15.53 -8.17
N LEU A 270 -8.50 -14.64 -8.62
CA LEU A 270 -8.67 -13.19 -8.46
C LEU A 270 -9.87 -12.66 -9.25
N LEU A 271 -10.12 -13.14 -10.46
CA LEU A 271 -11.31 -12.80 -11.24
C LEU A 271 -12.60 -13.26 -10.56
N LEU A 272 -12.63 -14.48 -10.02
CA LEU A 272 -13.78 -15.02 -9.28
C LEU A 272 -14.07 -14.22 -8.02
N TYR A 273 -13.03 -13.92 -7.24
CA TYR A 273 -13.15 -13.08 -6.04
C TYR A 273 -13.70 -11.70 -6.41
N THR A 274 -13.12 -11.04 -7.41
CA THR A 274 -13.48 -9.67 -7.77
C THR A 274 -14.86 -9.57 -8.44
N ALA A 275 -15.23 -10.57 -9.24
CA ALA A 275 -16.58 -10.71 -9.77
C ALA A 275 -17.63 -10.92 -8.66
N GLY A 276 -17.33 -11.77 -7.68
CA GLY A 276 -18.16 -11.94 -6.49
C GLY A 276 -18.33 -10.61 -5.72
N PHE A 277 -17.21 -9.96 -5.42
CA PHE A 277 -17.15 -8.77 -4.57
C PHE A 277 -17.78 -7.51 -5.19
N PHE A 278 -17.57 -7.26 -6.49
CA PHE A 278 -18.02 -6.04 -7.17
C PHE A 278 -19.14 -6.28 -8.20
N GLY A 279 -19.21 -7.45 -8.85
CA GLY A 279 -20.10 -7.68 -9.99
C GLY A 279 -21.58 -7.77 -9.63
N PHE A 280 -21.94 -8.51 -8.58
CA PHE A 280 -23.34 -8.84 -8.29
C PHE A 280 -24.07 -7.84 -7.36
N THR A 281 -23.83 -6.54 -7.52
CA THR A 281 -24.50 -5.50 -6.68
C THR A 281 -26.02 -5.51 -6.82
N GLY A 282 -26.56 -5.83 -8.01
CA GLY A 282 -28.00 -5.92 -8.24
C GLY A 282 -28.68 -7.02 -7.40
N LEU A 283 -28.04 -8.20 -7.34
CA LEU A 283 -28.54 -9.34 -6.56
C LEU A 283 -28.49 -9.03 -5.05
N ARG A 284 -27.38 -8.44 -4.56
CA ARG A 284 -27.28 -7.99 -3.15
C ARG A 284 -28.39 -7.02 -2.78
N LYS A 285 -28.73 -6.07 -3.65
CA LYS A 285 -29.85 -5.16 -3.43
C LYS A 285 -31.18 -5.89 -3.35
N GLN A 286 -31.45 -6.84 -4.25
CA GLN A 286 -32.68 -7.64 -4.19
C GLN A 286 -32.81 -8.40 -2.86
N ILE A 287 -31.71 -9.00 -2.39
CA ILE A 287 -31.65 -9.68 -1.08
C ILE A 287 -31.97 -8.69 0.05
N LYS A 288 -31.33 -7.52 0.06
CA LYS A 288 -31.57 -6.46 1.06
C LYS A 288 -33.03 -5.98 1.08
N PHE A 289 -33.67 -5.86 -0.08
CA PHE A 289 -35.08 -5.47 -0.16
C PHE A 289 -36.03 -6.59 0.30
N LYS A 290 -35.72 -7.85 0.02
CA LYS A 290 -36.55 -9.01 0.42
C LYS A 290 -36.44 -9.35 1.91
N LEU A 291 -35.22 -9.36 2.46
CA LEU A 291 -34.96 -9.81 3.84
C LEU A 291 -34.93 -8.68 4.86
N THR A 292 -35.24 -7.44 4.49
CA THR A 292 -34.87 -6.20 5.22
C THR A 292 -33.35 -6.00 5.28
N GLY A 293 -32.89 -4.75 5.13
CA GLY A 293 -31.46 -4.46 4.94
C GLY A 293 -30.55 -4.96 6.07
N ARG A 294 -31.04 -5.02 7.31
CA ARG A 294 -30.28 -5.44 8.49
C ARG A 294 -30.13 -6.95 8.60
N ILE A 295 -31.23 -7.69 8.48
CA ILE A 295 -31.21 -9.16 8.53
C ILE A 295 -30.45 -9.70 7.31
N GLY A 296 -30.70 -9.13 6.12
CA GLY A 296 -29.94 -9.46 4.92
C GLY A 296 -28.43 -9.28 5.11
N LEU A 297 -27.99 -8.18 5.72
CA LEU A 297 -26.58 -7.94 6.02
C LEU A 297 -25.98 -9.04 6.90
N ILE A 298 -26.54 -9.30 8.10
CA ILE A 298 -26.00 -10.31 9.02
C ILE A 298 -25.99 -11.69 8.37
N VAL A 299 -27.13 -12.13 7.83
CA VAL A 299 -27.29 -13.49 7.29
C VAL A 299 -26.26 -13.74 6.18
N MET A 300 -26.09 -12.79 5.27
CA MET A 300 -25.11 -12.93 4.19
C MET A 300 -23.68 -12.91 4.71
N THR A 301 -23.33 -12.06 5.68
CA THR A 301 -21.98 -12.10 6.25
C THR A 301 -21.68 -13.37 7.03
N VAL A 302 -22.65 -13.91 7.78
CA VAL A 302 -22.51 -15.20 8.47
C VAL A 302 -22.37 -16.34 7.46
N ALA A 303 -23.18 -16.34 6.40
CA ALA A 303 -23.04 -17.31 5.31
C ALA A 303 -21.64 -17.22 4.67
N GLY A 304 -21.15 -16.02 4.36
CA GLY A 304 -19.79 -15.81 3.87
C GLY A 304 -18.71 -16.29 4.83
N TYR A 305 -18.90 -16.08 6.13
CA TYR A 305 -17.98 -16.61 7.14
C TYR A 305 -17.94 -18.14 7.15
N LEU A 306 -19.10 -18.80 7.11
CA LEU A 306 -19.18 -20.26 7.06
C LEU A 306 -18.52 -20.82 5.79
N LEU A 307 -18.75 -20.21 4.63
CA LEU A 307 -18.09 -20.61 3.38
C LEU A 307 -16.56 -20.45 3.45
N SER A 308 -16.10 -19.35 4.03
CA SER A 308 -14.67 -19.10 4.26
C SER A 308 -14.06 -20.11 5.24
N LEU A 309 -14.79 -20.48 6.29
CA LEU A 309 -14.37 -21.54 7.22
C LEU A 309 -14.28 -22.90 6.52
N ILE A 310 -15.24 -23.27 5.67
CA ILE A 310 -15.18 -24.52 4.89
C ILE A 310 -13.92 -24.52 4.02
N SER A 311 -13.62 -23.42 3.33
CA SER A 311 -12.38 -23.28 2.56
C SER A 311 -11.13 -23.37 3.44
N GLY A 312 -11.18 -22.83 4.66
CA GLY A 312 -10.05 -22.84 5.60
C GLY A 312 -9.78 -24.22 6.20
N VAL A 313 -10.83 -24.94 6.60
CA VAL A 313 -10.77 -26.26 7.24
C VAL A 313 -10.35 -27.33 6.24
N THR A 314 -10.87 -27.28 5.01
CA THR A 314 -10.46 -28.21 3.96
C THR A 314 -9.02 -27.99 3.52
N GLY A 315 -8.53 -26.75 3.62
CA GLY A 315 -7.17 -26.39 3.25
C GLY A 315 -6.83 -26.73 1.80
N ASN A 316 -7.81 -26.84 0.89
CA ASN A 316 -7.63 -27.27 -0.49
C ASN A 316 -7.87 -26.10 -1.46
N ALA A 317 -6.93 -25.86 -2.37
CA ALA A 317 -6.95 -24.74 -3.31
C ALA A 317 -8.11 -24.82 -4.32
N ILE A 318 -8.54 -26.01 -4.72
CA ILE A 318 -9.70 -26.19 -5.61
C ILE A 318 -10.99 -25.82 -4.86
N VAL A 319 -11.15 -26.30 -3.63
CA VAL A 319 -12.31 -25.95 -2.79
C VAL A 319 -12.33 -24.45 -2.54
N MET A 320 -11.17 -23.84 -2.27
CA MET A 320 -11.04 -22.39 -2.16
C MET A 320 -11.51 -21.70 -3.46
N LEU A 321 -10.99 -22.09 -4.63
CA LEU A 321 -11.35 -21.50 -5.92
C LEU A 321 -12.87 -21.54 -6.18
N ILE A 322 -13.53 -22.67 -5.91
CA ILE A 322 -14.98 -22.83 -6.06
C ILE A 322 -15.73 -21.89 -5.12
N LEU A 323 -15.26 -21.72 -3.88
CA LEU A 323 -15.90 -20.93 -2.85
C LEU A 323 -15.54 -19.42 -2.90
N LEU A 324 -14.54 -19.00 -3.68
CA LEU A 324 -14.10 -17.60 -3.73
C LEU A 324 -15.20 -16.64 -4.18
N MET A 325 -15.89 -16.94 -5.28
CA MET A 325 -16.97 -16.08 -5.78
C MET A 325 -18.13 -15.92 -4.77
N PRO A 326 -18.73 -17.01 -4.23
CA PRO A 326 -19.83 -16.87 -3.27
C PRO A 326 -19.39 -16.25 -1.94
N THR A 327 -18.16 -16.53 -1.48
CA THR A 327 -17.61 -15.89 -0.26
C THR A 327 -17.43 -14.39 -0.48
N ALA A 328 -16.84 -13.98 -1.61
CA ALA A 328 -16.63 -12.58 -1.95
C ALA A 328 -17.95 -11.83 -2.17
N PHE A 329 -18.97 -12.49 -2.73
CA PHE A 329 -20.32 -11.95 -2.84
C PHE A 329 -20.91 -11.58 -1.46
N CYS A 330 -20.79 -12.49 -0.50
CA CYS A 330 -21.23 -12.27 0.88
C CYS A 330 -20.48 -11.11 1.53
N TYR A 331 -19.15 -11.08 1.41
CA TYR A 331 -18.31 -10.02 1.99
C TYR A 331 -18.58 -8.64 1.39
N GLY A 332 -18.86 -8.58 0.09
CA GLY A 332 -19.27 -7.34 -0.58
C GLY A 332 -20.56 -6.72 -0.01
N MET A 333 -21.39 -7.45 0.73
CA MET A 333 -22.60 -6.89 1.32
C MET A 333 -22.31 -5.80 2.37
N VAL A 334 -21.20 -5.91 3.09
CA VAL A 334 -20.77 -4.89 4.07
C VAL A 334 -20.48 -3.56 3.39
N PHE A 335 -19.73 -3.60 2.28
CA PHE A 335 -19.42 -2.42 1.46
C PHE A 335 -20.67 -1.78 0.86
N ASP A 336 -21.60 -2.60 0.35
CA ASP A 336 -22.87 -2.08 -0.15
C ASP A 336 -23.67 -1.38 0.95
N SER A 337 -23.62 -1.86 2.20
CA SER A 337 -24.33 -1.23 3.33
C SER A 337 -23.68 0.08 3.77
N LEU A 338 -22.35 0.15 3.79
CA LEU A 338 -21.62 1.41 4.02
C LEU A 338 -21.85 2.44 2.90
N ARG A 339 -22.02 1.96 1.66
CA ARG A 339 -22.43 2.79 0.51
C ARG A 339 -23.85 3.31 0.67
N ASP A 340 -24.80 2.44 1.05
CA ASP A 340 -26.19 2.84 1.30
C ASP A 340 -26.24 3.93 2.39
N TYR A 341 -25.46 3.76 3.46
CA TYR A 341 -25.35 4.72 4.54
C TYR A 341 -24.90 6.09 4.04
N ARG A 342 -23.80 6.13 3.28
CA ARG A 342 -23.23 7.37 2.73
C ARG A 342 -24.26 8.17 1.95
N ILE A 343 -25.02 7.48 1.08
CA ILE A 343 -26.02 8.11 0.22
C ILE A 343 -27.21 8.61 1.04
N ASN A 344 -27.63 7.87 2.07
CA ASN A 344 -28.74 8.28 2.94
C ASN A 344 -28.37 9.43 3.85
N ALA A 345 -27.20 9.38 4.48
CA ALA A 345 -26.68 10.46 5.32
C ALA A 345 -26.49 11.75 4.51
N GLY A 346 -25.97 11.64 3.28
CA GLY A 346 -25.83 12.77 2.36
C GLY A 346 -27.15 13.47 2.00
N LYS A 347 -28.29 12.77 2.04
CA LYS A 347 -29.61 13.36 1.76
C LYS A 347 -30.16 14.18 2.92
N LEU A 348 -29.64 14.00 4.13
CA LEU A 348 -30.13 14.73 5.31
C LEU A 348 -29.67 16.20 5.32
N GLY A 349 -28.66 16.56 4.52
CA GLY A 349 -28.24 17.96 4.34
C GLY A 349 -27.54 18.59 5.56
N TYR A 350 -27.05 17.79 6.51
CA TYR A 350 -26.29 18.27 7.65
C TYR A 350 -24.88 18.71 7.26
N ASP A 351 -24.40 19.78 7.89
CA ASP A 351 -23.03 20.27 7.68
C ASP A 351 -22.00 19.16 7.97
N LYS A 352 -21.03 18.99 7.07
CA LYS A 352 -20.00 17.92 7.05
C LYS A 352 -20.48 16.48 6.79
N PHE A 353 -21.77 16.26 6.62
CA PHE A 353 -22.37 14.95 6.31
C PHE A 353 -22.85 14.84 4.85
N ASP A 354 -22.24 15.58 3.92
CA ASP A 354 -22.48 15.40 2.49
C ASP A 354 -21.81 14.12 1.96
N ASP A 355 -22.34 13.59 0.85
CA ASP A 355 -21.89 12.32 0.24
C ASP A 355 -20.37 12.31 -0.04
N ARG A 356 -19.79 13.47 -0.39
CA ARG A 356 -18.35 13.62 -0.65
C ARG A 356 -17.53 13.56 0.64
N SER A 357 -17.90 14.29 1.68
CA SER A 357 -17.15 14.29 2.95
C SER A 357 -17.15 12.90 3.58
N ILE A 358 -18.31 12.26 3.65
CA ILE A 358 -18.43 10.89 4.17
C ILE A 358 -17.59 9.93 3.32
N HIS A 359 -17.60 10.05 1.99
CA HIS A 359 -16.76 9.19 1.16
C HIS A 359 -15.26 9.36 1.44
N ASN A 360 -14.78 10.59 1.61
CA ASN A 360 -13.36 10.84 1.88
C ASN A 360 -12.93 10.26 3.25
N ILE A 361 -13.82 10.31 4.24
CA ILE A 361 -13.62 9.65 5.53
C ILE A 361 -13.58 8.13 5.38
N GLN A 362 -14.54 7.55 4.65
CA GLN A 362 -14.57 6.11 4.34
C GLN A 362 -13.30 5.68 3.59
N ASN A 363 -12.87 6.45 2.61
CA ASN A 363 -11.69 6.17 1.79
C ASN A 363 -10.42 6.10 2.64
N THR A 364 -10.27 7.02 3.60
CA THR A 364 -9.16 6.98 4.55
C THR A 364 -9.19 5.70 5.40
N GLY A 365 -10.38 5.32 5.90
CA GLY A 365 -10.58 4.06 6.59
C GLY A 365 -10.25 2.85 5.71
N TYR A 366 -10.69 2.83 4.44
CA TYR A 366 -10.42 1.75 3.51
C TYR A 366 -8.93 1.58 3.22
N PHE A 367 -8.16 2.64 2.97
CA PHE A 367 -6.72 2.54 2.74
C PHE A 367 -5.97 1.98 3.95
N LEU A 368 -6.28 2.48 5.14
CA LEU A 368 -5.69 1.98 6.37
C LEU A 368 -6.08 0.52 6.61
N GLY A 369 -7.35 0.16 6.41
CA GLY A 369 -7.84 -1.21 6.55
C GLY A 369 -7.18 -2.18 5.57
N VAL A 370 -7.07 -1.81 4.29
CA VAL A 370 -6.35 -2.60 3.26
C VAL A 370 -4.90 -2.83 3.68
N SER A 371 -4.20 -1.79 4.16
CA SER A 371 -2.80 -1.92 4.55
C SER A 371 -2.61 -2.85 5.76
N VAL A 372 -3.40 -2.68 6.82
CA VAL A 372 -3.33 -3.52 8.02
C VAL A 372 -3.78 -4.95 7.73
N GLY A 373 -4.84 -5.12 6.94
CA GLY A 373 -5.34 -6.44 6.56
C GLY A 373 -4.33 -7.24 5.75
N ALA A 374 -3.58 -6.59 4.83
CA ALA A 374 -2.48 -7.24 4.13
C ALA A 374 -1.37 -7.72 5.09
N VAL A 375 -0.99 -6.90 6.08
CA VAL A 375 -0.01 -7.26 7.14
C VAL A 375 -0.45 -8.49 7.91
N ILE A 376 -1.68 -8.47 8.42
CA ILE A 376 -2.22 -9.59 9.21
C ILE A 376 -2.32 -10.85 8.34
N ALA A 377 -2.81 -10.73 7.11
CA ALA A 377 -2.94 -11.87 6.20
C ALA A 377 -1.59 -12.53 5.91
N GLY A 378 -0.55 -11.74 5.58
CA GLY A 378 0.77 -12.25 5.29
C GLY A 378 1.38 -13.04 6.46
N ILE A 379 1.36 -12.45 7.65
CA ILE A 379 1.93 -13.06 8.86
C ILE A 379 1.13 -14.30 9.29
N CYS A 380 -0.19 -14.19 9.33
CA CYS A 380 -1.03 -15.30 9.77
C CYS A 380 -0.98 -16.48 8.79
N TYR A 381 -0.91 -16.21 7.48
CA TYR A 381 -0.80 -17.26 6.49
C TYR A 381 0.52 -18.03 6.62
N GLU A 382 1.65 -17.33 6.69
CA GLU A 382 2.97 -17.95 6.80
C GLU A 382 3.14 -18.79 8.08
N ARG A 383 2.57 -18.32 9.20
CA ARG A 383 2.75 -18.99 10.51
C ARG A 383 1.69 -20.02 10.85
N PHE A 384 0.44 -19.79 10.44
CA PHE A 384 -0.71 -20.57 10.91
C PHE A 384 -1.60 -21.09 9.77
N GLY A 385 -1.26 -20.78 8.51
CA GLY A 385 -1.99 -21.24 7.33
C GLY A 385 -3.30 -20.50 7.06
N ILE A 386 -4.02 -20.97 6.03
CA ILE A 386 -5.24 -20.35 5.50
C ILE A 386 -6.40 -20.31 6.51
N LEU A 387 -6.51 -21.30 7.40
CA LEU A 387 -7.61 -21.38 8.36
C LEU A 387 -7.68 -20.14 9.25
N VAL A 388 -6.54 -19.75 9.84
CA VAL A 388 -6.49 -18.59 10.75
C VAL A 388 -6.82 -17.29 10.02
N VAL A 389 -6.33 -17.14 8.77
CA VAL A 389 -6.66 -15.98 7.94
C VAL A 389 -8.17 -15.88 7.70
N ASN A 390 -8.82 -16.99 7.35
CA ASN A 390 -10.26 -17.04 7.10
C ASN A 390 -11.09 -16.80 8.36
N VAL A 391 -10.62 -17.29 9.53
CA VAL A 391 -11.23 -17.01 10.84
C VAL A 391 -11.22 -15.50 11.13
N ILE A 392 -10.05 -14.86 11.03
CA ILE A 392 -9.89 -13.43 11.32
C ILE A 392 -10.69 -12.57 10.33
N CYS A 393 -10.60 -12.89 9.04
CA CYS A 393 -11.32 -12.20 7.97
C CYS A 393 -12.84 -12.20 8.23
N GLY A 394 -13.41 -13.38 8.47
CA GLY A 394 -14.85 -13.50 8.71
C GLY A 394 -15.30 -12.86 10.03
N ALA A 395 -14.51 -13.02 11.11
CA ALA A 395 -14.79 -12.36 12.38
C ALA A 395 -14.80 -10.83 12.25
N ALA A 396 -13.81 -10.25 11.55
CA ALA A 396 -13.75 -8.81 11.30
C ALA A 396 -15.00 -8.31 10.54
N LEU A 397 -15.46 -9.06 9.53
CA LEU A 397 -16.64 -8.68 8.74
C LEU A 397 -17.97 -8.87 9.49
N ILE A 398 -18.08 -9.88 10.36
CA ILE A 398 -19.23 -10.04 11.26
C ILE A 398 -19.28 -8.89 12.26
N LEU A 399 -18.16 -8.58 12.92
CA LEU A 399 -18.06 -7.45 13.85
C LEU A 399 -18.41 -6.13 13.16
N THR A 400 -17.94 -5.93 11.93
CA THR A 400 -18.30 -4.75 11.13
C THR A 400 -19.80 -4.71 10.83
N SER A 401 -20.41 -5.85 10.52
CA SER A 401 -21.85 -5.92 10.22
C SER A 401 -22.72 -5.64 11.44
N LEU A 402 -22.34 -6.17 12.61
CA LEU A 402 -22.96 -5.82 13.88
C LEU A 402 -22.80 -4.34 14.19
N GLY A 403 -21.60 -3.80 13.96
CA GLY A 403 -21.31 -2.37 14.10
C GLY A 403 -22.18 -1.51 13.19
N ILE A 404 -22.35 -1.87 11.91
CA ILE A 404 -23.26 -1.14 11.00
C ILE A 404 -24.69 -1.14 11.56
N ILE A 405 -25.17 -2.27 12.08
CA ILE A 405 -26.54 -2.37 12.63
C ILE A 405 -26.70 -1.51 13.89
N PHE A 406 -25.66 -1.43 14.71
CA PHE A 406 -25.68 -0.68 15.96
C PHE A 406 -25.52 0.84 15.73
N PHE A 407 -24.52 1.24 14.93
CA PHE A 407 -24.12 2.63 14.72
C PHE A 407 -24.88 3.32 13.58
N MET A 408 -25.33 2.57 12.56
CA MET A 408 -26.00 3.12 11.38
C MET A 408 -27.49 2.72 11.39
N LYS A 409 -28.14 2.96 12.53
CA LYS A 409 -29.58 2.77 12.68
C LYS A 409 -30.32 3.59 11.63
N ASP A 410 -31.35 2.98 11.08
CA ASP A 410 -32.23 3.48 10.00
C ASP A 410 -31.57 3.66 8.62
N ASN A 411 -30.41 3.01 8.41
CA ASN A 411 -29.83 2.87 7.09
C ASN A 411 -30.68 1.94 6.20
N ASN A 412 -31.53 2.54 5.37
CA ASN A 412 -32.40 1.82 4.44
C ASN A 412 -31.71 1.54 3.10
N PRO A 413 -31.97 0.39 2.43
CA PRO A 413 -31.40 0.11 1.12
C PRO A 413 -31.75 1.18 0.09
N VAL A 414 -30.75 1.70 -0.64
CA VAL A 414 -30.96 2.80 -1.58
C VAL A 414 -31.56 2.30 -2.90
N LYS A 415 -32.76 2.79 -3.23
CA LYS A 415 -33.37 2.62 -4.56
C LYS A 415 -32.61 3.47 -5.57
N GLU A 416 -31.93 2.81 -6.51
CA GLU A 416 -31.26 3.46 -7.64
C GLU A 416 -31.74 2.80 -8.93
N SER A 417 -31.82 3.58 -10.01
CA SER A 417 -32.16 3.03 -11.33
C SER A 417 -31.08 2.07 -11.81
N TYR A 418 -31.51 0.93 -12.35
CA TYR A 418 -30.63 -0.05 -12.98
C TYR A 418 -29.99 0.55 -14.24
N MET A 419 -28.69 0.31 -14.41
CA MET A 419 -27.95 0.69 -15.61
C MET A 419 -27.65 -0.58 -16.41
N PRO A 420 -28.29 -0.80 -17.57
CA PRO A 420 -27.96 -1.91 -18.45
C PRO A 420 -26.61 -1.69 -19.13
N LEU A 421 -25.92 -2.79 -19.45
CA LEU A 421 -24.58 -2.77 -20.07
C LEU A 421 -24.55 -1.94 -21.36
N ASN A 422 -25.57 -2.08 -22.22
CA ASN A 422 -25.64 -1.33 -23.48
C ASN A 422 -25.65 0.19 -23.27
N LYS A 423 -26.35 0.69 -22.24
CA LYS A 423 -26.35 2.12 -21.90
C LYS A 423 -25.03 2.58 -21.31
N TRP A 424 -24.32 1.71 -20.59
CA TRP A 424 -22.97 2.00 -20.12
C TRP A 424 -21.96 2.06 -21.28
N LEU A 425 -22.06 1.14 -22.26
CA LEU A 425 -21.27 1.18 -23.49
C LEU A 425 -21.55 2.43 -24.33
N GLU A 426 -22.81 2.87 -24.41
CA GLU A 426 -23.19 4.13 -25.06
C GLU A 426 -22.54 5.34 -24.37
N LEU A 427 -22.52 5.36 -23.03
CA LEU A 427 -21.83 6.38 -22.23
C LEU A 427 -20.32 6.38 -22.43
N LEU A 428 -19.71 5.21 -22.62
CA LEU A 428 -18.29 5.07 -22.94
C LEU A 428 -17.96 5.49 -24.38
N SER A 429 -18.88 5.28 -25.31
CA SER A 429 -18.73 5.72 -26.70
C SER A 429 -18.82 7.24 -26.83
N ASN A 430 -19.55 7.90 -25.94
CA ASN A 430 -19.65 9.35 -25.93
C ASN A 430 -18.29 10.02 -25.65
N LYS A 431 -17.88 10.92 -26.56
CA LYS A 431 -16.57 11.58 -26.53
C LYS A 431 -16.27 12.36 -25.24
N TYR A 432 -17.29 12.82 -24.52
CA TYR A 432 -17.13 13.60 -23.29
C TYR A 432 -17.05 12.70 -22.06
N THR A 433 -18.11 11.94 -21.82
CA THR A 433 -18.23 11.08 -20.63
C THR A 433 -17.30 9.87 -20.71
N GLY A 434 -17.14 9.26 -21.88
CA GLY A 434 -16.30 8.09 -22.07
C GLY A 434 -14.84 8.36 -21.79
N ARG A 435 -14.28 9.43 -22.37
CA ARG A 435 -12.89 9.84 -22.11
C ARG A 435 -12.64 10.11 -20.64
N PHE A 436 -13.59 10.76 -19.95
CA PHE A 436 -13.47 11.03 -18.52
C PHE A 436 -13.55 9.75 -17.68
N LEU A 437 -14.52 8.86 -17.96
CA LEU A 437 -14.67 7.57 -17.26
C LEU A 437 -13.43 6.68 -17.43
N THR A 438 -12.87 6.63 -18.64
CA THR A 438 -11.66 5.85 -18.95
C THR A 438 -10.43 6.42 -18.25
N SER A 439 -10.20 7.73 -18.29
CA SER A 439 -9.02 8.35 -17.65
C SER A 439 -9.09 8.42 -16.12
N THR A 440 -10.23 8.13 -15.49
CA THR A 440 -10.42 8.23 -14.03
C THR A 440 -10.77 6.89 -13.40
N PHE A 441 -12.03 6.47 -13.48
CA PHE A 441 -12.54 5.29 -12.78
C PHE A 441 -11.98 3.98 -13.34
N PHE A 442 -11.81 3.86 -14.66
CA PHE A 442 -11.16 2.68 -15.25
C PHE A 442 -9.70 2.56 -14.80
N MET A 443 -8.94 3.67 -14.81
CA MET A 443 -7.56 3.67 -14.30
C MET A 443 -7.49 3.32 -12.81
N LEU A 444 -8.45 3.80 -12.00
CA LEU A 444 -8.56 3.43 -10.60
C LEU A 444 -8.71 1.90 -10.44
N GLY A 445 -9.55 1.27 -11.26
CA GLY A 445 -9.70 -0.19 -11.30
C GLY A 445 -8.41 -0.92 -11.67
N ALA A 446 -7.70 -0.41 -12.69
CA ALA A 446 -6.42 -0.96 -13.12
C ALA A 446 -5.36 -0.89 -12.01
N ILE A 447 -5.24 0.23 -11.29
CA ILE A 447 -4.33 0.35 -10.14
C ILE A 447 -4.69 -0.66 -9.05
N VAL A 448 -5.97 -0.79 -8.72
CA VAL A 448 -6.41 -1.76 -7.70
C VAL A 448 -6.10 -3.19 -8.13
N SER A 449 -6.25 -3.55 -9.42
CA SER A 449 -5.83 -4.87 -9.90
C SER A 449 -4.33 -5.11 -9.81
N PHE A 450 -3.49 -4.09 -10.01
CA PHE A 450 -2.05 -4.18 -9.79
C PHE A 450 -1.74 -4.44 -8.31
N LEU A 451 -2.38 -3.67 -7.41
CA LEU A 451 -2.20 -3.84 -5.97
C LEU A 451 -2.70 -5.21 -5.48
N LEU A 452 -3.86 -5.68 -5.94
CA LEU A 452 -4.46 -6.94 -5.48
C LEU A 452 -3.80 -8.18 -6.07
N GLY A 453 -3.53 -8.16 -7.39
CA GLY A 453 -3.13 -9.36 -8.11
C GLY A 453 -1.63 -9.45 -8.39
N PHE A 454 -1.02 -8.33 -8.78
CA PHE A 454 0.38 -8.34 -9.22
C PHE A 454 1.35 -8.37 -8.02
N ILE A 455 1.17 -7.50 -7.03
CA ILE A 455 2.15 -7.34 -5.94
C ILE A 455 2.39 -8.65 -5.15
N PRO A 456 1.35 -9.31 -4.58
CA PRO A 456 1.58 -10.53 -3.80
C PRO A 456 2.22 -11.63 -4.64
N ASN A 457 1.76 -11.76 -5.88
CA ASN A 457 2.21 -12.80 -6.79
C ASN A 457 3.65 -12.58 -7.26
N TYR A 458 4.03 -11.35 -7.60
CA TYR A 458 5.38 -10.99 -8.03
C TYR A 458 6.39 -11.10 -6.88
N LEU A 459 6.07 -10.60 -5.69
CA LEU A 459 7.01 -10.63 -4.56
C LEU A 459 7.36 -12.06 -4.14
N ALA A 460 6.40 -12.98 -4.16
CA ALA A 460 6.65 -14.40 -3.97
C ALA A 460 7.60 -14.97 -5.04
N THR A 461 7.54 -14.51 -6.30
CA THR A 461 8.49 -14.97 -7.34
C THR A 461 9.92 -14.44 -7.15
N VAL A 462 10.09 -13.34 -6.42
CA VAL A 462 11.40 -12.73 -6.12
C VAL A 462 11.99 -13.29 -4.80
N GLY A 463 11.29 -14.23 -4.13
CA GLY A 463 11.73 -14.81 -2.86
C GLY A 463 11.50 -13.88 -1.66
N ILE A 464 10.65 -12.86 -1.80
CA ILE A 464 10.26 -11.97 -0.70
C ILE A 464 9.03 -12.56 -0.02
N SER A 465 9.09 -12.68 1.31
CA SER A 465 7.99 -13.21 2.12
C SER A 465 6.71 -12.39 1.93
N LEU A 466 5.56 -13.06 2.04
CA LEU A 466 4.25 -12.44 1.99
C LEU A 466 4.08 -11.43 3.12
N ALA A 467 4.68 -11.69 4.30
CA ALA A 467 4.69 -10.72 5.39
C ALA A 467 5.35 -9.38 4.98
N THR A 468 6.42 -9.43 4.18
CA THR A 468 7.10 -8.24 3.64
C THR A 468 6.31 -7.55 2.52
N SER A 469 5.47 -8.29 1.78
CA SER A 469 4.56 -7.69 0.78
C SER A 469 3.65 -6.61 1.37
N SER A 470 3.31 -6.77 2.64
CA SER A 470 2.47 -5.87 3.41
C SER A 470 3.05 -4.46 3.55
N PHE A 471 4.37 -4.33 3.53
CA PHE A 471 5.04 -3.03 3.57
C PHE A 471 4.71 -2.19 2.32
N TYR A 472 4.56 -2.82 1.15
CA TYR A 472 4.20 -2.13 -0.09
C TYR A 472 2.78 -1.54 -0.02
N TYR A 473 1.83 -2.26 0.60
CA TYR A 473 0.49 -1.72 0.86
C TYR A 473 0.52 -0.57 1.86
N LEU A 474 1.39 -0.63 2.86
CA LEU A 474 1.57 0.44 3.84
C LEU A 474 2.16 1.70 3.20
N VAL A 475 3.17 1.57 2.34
CA VAL A 475 3.73 2.68 1.56
C VAL A 475 2.66 3.27 0.63
N THR A 476 1.84 2.42 0.00
CA THR A 476 0.70 2.87 -0.84
C THR A 476 -0.30 3.68 -0.01
N ALA A 477 -0.71 3.17 1.14
CA ALA A 477 -1.68 3.81 2.03
C ALA A 477 -1.13 5.12 2.62
N PHE A 478 0.14 5.14 3.03
CA PHE A 478 0.81 6.36 3.48
C PHE A 478 0.84 7.41 2.37
N SER A 479 1.22 7.03 1.16
CA SER A 479 1.28 7.95 0.02
C SER A 479 -0.12 8.48 -0.36
N ALA A 480 -1.14 7.61 -0.33
CA ALA A 480 -2.52 8.00 -0.63
C ALA A 480 -3.12 8.92 0.45
N CYS A 481 -3.00 8.55 1.73
CA CYS A 481 -3.62 9.26 2.83
C CYS A 481 -2.84 10.50 3.27
N PHE A 482 -1.50 10.45 3.30
CA PHE A 482 -0.68 11.54 3.81
C PHE A 482 -0.23 12.49 2.69
N ILE A 483 0.50 11.98 1.69
CA ILE A 483 1.03 12.81 0.60
C ILE A 483 -0.13 13.38 -0.23
N GLY A 484 -1.10 12.55 -0.61
CA GLY A 484 -2.31 12.97 -1.32
C GLY A 484 -3.08 14.06 -0.57
N SER A 485 -3.25 13.93 0.75
CA SER A 485 -3.91 14.94 1.59
C SER A 485 -3.11 16.24 1.69
N ILE A 486 -1.78 16.19 1.77
CA ILE A 486 -0.94 17.40 1.75
C ILE A 486 -1.10 18.13 0.42
N ILE A 487 -1.07 17.41 -0.70
CA ILE A 487 -1.24 17.99 -2.03
C ILE A 487 -2.61 18.66 -2.12
N LYS A 488 -3.69 17.94 -1.76
CA LYS A 488 -5.05 18.48 -1.74
C LYS A 488 -5.21 19.68 -0.80
N GLY A 489 -4.59 19.64 0.37
CA GLY A 489 -4.71 20.68 1.39
C GLY A 489 -3.90 21.95 1.09
N ARG A 490 -2.67 21.82 0.57
CA ARG A 490 -1.82 22.98 0.24
C ARG A 490 -2.12 23.57 -1.13
N TYR A 491 -2.39 22.72 -2.13
CA TYR A 491 -2.59 23.13 -3.52
C TYR A 491 -4.04 23.04 -3.99
N GLY A 492 -5.00 22.90 -3.06
CA GLY A 492 -6.43 22.75 -3.37
C GLY A 492 -7.00 23.81 -4.30
N HIS A 493 -6.49 25.03 -4.25
CA HIS A 493 -6.91 26.16 -5.07
C HIS A 493 -6.48 26.07 -6.55
N ILE A 494 -5.51 25.21 -6.89
CA ILE A 494 -4.99 25.00 -8.26
C ILE A 494 -5.48 23.65 -8.82
N LEU A 495 -5.92 22.74 -7.95
CA LEU A 495 -6.32 21.38 -8.30
C LEU A 495 -7.72 21.34 -8.93
N THR A 496 -7.82 21.79 -10.18
CA THR A 496 -9.02 21.60 -11.03
C THR A 496 -9.22 20.13 -11.41
N SER A 497 -10.34 19.78 -12.05
CA SER A 497 -10.61 18.40 -12.48
C SER A 497 -9.50 17.89 -13.39
N LYS A 498 -9.09 18.70 -14.36
CA LYS A 498 -8.04 18.39 -15.31
C LYS A 498 -6.68 18.19 -14.64
N VAL A 499 -6.29 19.11 -13.77
CA VAL A 499 -4.98 19.06 -13.09
C VAL A 499 -4.88 17.83 -12.20
N ARG A 500 -5.95 17.46 -11.48
CA ARG A 500 -5.97 16.24 -10.66
C ARG A 500 -5.79 14.98 -11.50
N VAL A 501 -6.48 14.89 -12.64
CA VAL A 501 -6.32 13.75 -13.56
C VAL A 501 -4.92 13.72 -14.16
N ILE A 502 -4.33 14.87 -14.53
CA ILE A 502 -2.94 14.93 -15.01
C ILE A 502 -1.96 14.38 -13.98
N ILE A 503 -2.03 14.83 -12.72
CA ILE A 503 -1.09 14.36 -11.69
C ILE A 503 -1.31 12.87 -11.44
N SER A 504 -2.56 12.42 -11.32
CA SER A 504 -2.90 11.00 -11.14
C SER A 504 -2.38 10.12 -12.28
N SER A 505 -2.62 10.51 -13.53
CA SER A 505 -2.15 9.80 -14.73
C SER A 505 -0.63 9.80 -14.84
N THR A 506 0.03 10.92 -14.53
CA THR A 506 1.49 11.05 -14.59
C THR A 506 2.16 10.17 -13.55
N CYS A 507 1.69 10.19 -12.30
CA CYS A 507 2.21 9.30 -11.25
C CYS A 507 2.02 7.83 -11.59
N LEU A 508 0.86 7.47 -12.17
CA LEU A 508 0.57 6.11 -12.61
C LEU A 508 1.53 5.64 -13.71
N VAL A 509 1.64 6.41 -14.78
CA VAL A 509 2.46 6.04 -15.95
C VAL A 509 3.94 6.01 -15.58
N ILE A 510 4.44 7.03 -14.86
CA ILE A 510 5.84 7.05 -14.42
C ILE A 510 6.13 5.89 -13.48
N GLY A 511 5.24 5.61 -12.51
CA GLY A 511 5.43 4.50 -11.59
C GLY A 511 5.55 3.16 -12.33
N LEU A 512 4.59 2.85 -13.20
CA LEU A 512 4.61 1.60 -13.96
C LEU A 512 5.76 1.55 -14.97
N LEU A 513 6.15 2.67 -15.58
CA LEU A 513 7.28 2.73 -16.50
C LEU A 513 8.61 2.47 -15.79
N LEU A 514 8.83 3.08 -14.62
CA LEU A 514 10.03 2.84 -13.81
C LEU A 514 10.16 1.34 -13.48
N PHE A 515 9.06 0.71 -13.08
CA PHE A 515 9.04 -0.72 -12.83
C PHE A 515 9.28 -1.56 -14.09
N ALA A 516 8.70 -1.16 -15.23
CA ALA A 516 8.89 -1.85 -16.51
C ALA A 516 10.37 -1.85 -16.94
N LEU A 517 11.08 -0.74 -16.74
CA LEU A 517 12.50 -0.60 -17.09
C LEU A 517 13.42 -1.41 -16.18
N VAL A 518 13.13 -1.42 -14.88
CA VAL A 518 13.95 -2.10 -13.87
C VAL A 518 13.05 -2.85 -12.88
N PRO A 519 12.57 -4.06 -13.22
CA PRO A 519 11.63 -4.82 -12.40
C PRO A 519 12.37 -5.44 -11.21
N THR A 520 12.56 -4.64 -10.16
CA THR A 520 13.16 -5.05 -8.89
C THR A 520 12.27 -4.65 -7.72
N ALA A 521 12.39 -5.35 -6.60
CA ALA A 521 11.66 -5.05 -5.36
C ALA A 521 11.86 -3.59 -4.88
N LYS A 522 13.08 -3.04 -5.04
CA LYS A 522 13.40 -1.65 -4.67
C LYS A 522 12.63 -0.63 -5.52
N ILE A 523 12.56 -0.87 -6.83
CA ILE A 523 11.81 0.01 -7.75
C ILE A 523 10.30 -0.16 -7.58
N LEU A 524 9.84 -1.35 -7.21
CA LEU A 524 8.43 -1.58 -6.87
C LEU A 524 7.99 -0.71 -5.70
N LEU A 525 8.85 -0.44 -4.71
CA LEU A 525 8.54 0.47 -3.61
C LEU A 525 8.25 1.91 -4.09
N ILE A 526 9.08 2.42 -5.00
CA ILE A 526 8.87 3.74 -5.64
C ILE A 526 7.57 3.73 -6.44
N THR A 527 7.34 2.64 -7.18
CA THR A 527 6.14 2.45 -8.00
C THR A 527 4.88 2.53 -7.14
N VAL A 528 4.81 1.76 -6.05
CA VAL A 528 3.63 1.75 -5.18
C VAL A 528 3.43 3.08 -4.44
N ALA A 529 4.50 3.82 -4.16
CA ALA A 529 4.39 5.18 -3.62
C ALA A 529 3.73 6.13 -4.64
N LEU A 530 4.16 6.09 -5.91
CA LEU A 530 3.57 6.89 -6.99
C LEU A 530 2.12 6.47 -7.28
N LEU A 531 1.82 5.17 -7.28
CA LEU A 531 0.46 4.65 -7.38
C LEU A 531 -0.40 5.14 -6.20
N GLY A 532 0.15 5.13 -4.99
CA GLY A 532 -0.51 5.68 -3.80
C GLY A 532 -0.84 7.16 -3.95
N ILE A 533 0.08 7.99 -4.46
CA ILE A 533 -0.21 9.41 -4.77
C ILE A 533 -1.34 9.52 -5.80
N SER A 534 -1.32 8.69 -6.86
CA SER A 534 -2.36 8.66 -7.88
C SER A 534 -3.75 8.36 -7.28
N LEU A 535 -3.83 7.33 -6.43
CA LEU A 535 -5.04 6.97 -5.69
C LEU A 535 -5.48 8.05 -4.70
N GLY A 536 -4.53 8.67 -4.01
CA GLY A 536 -4.78 9.71 -3.02
C GLY A 536 -5.29 11.01 -3.63
N ILE A 537 -4.91 11.35 -4.86
CA ILE A 537 -5.38 12.55 -5.58
C ILE A 537 -6.78 12.37 -6.13
N HIS A 538 -7.15 11.14 -6.50
CA HIS A 538 -8.51 10.80 -6.92
C HIS A 538 -9.53 11.30 -5.89
N ASP A 539 -10.61 11.94 -6.35
CA ASP A 539 -11.61 12.59 -5.48
C ASP A 539 -13.00 12.31 -6.03
N PHE A 540 -13.97 12.19 -5.14
CA PHE A 540 -15.37 11.96 -5.48
C PHE A 540 -16.00 13.14 -6.23
N TYR A 541 -15.35 14.32 -6.20
CA TYR A 541 -15.66 15.45 -7.07
C TYR A 541 -15.78 15.05 -8.56
N TYR A 542 -15.11 13.97 -8.99
CA TYR A 542 -15.26 13.43 -10.35
C TYR A 542 -16.70 13.03 -10.72
N LEU A 543 -17.55 12.66 -9.76
CA LEU A 543 -18.97 12.41 -10.07
C LEU A 543 -19.74 13.70 -10.38
N TYR A 544 -19.38 14.81 -9.74
CA TYR A 544 -19.94 16.13 -10.07
C TYR A 544 -19.47 16.57 -11.46
N VAL A 545 -18.18 16.40 -11.77
CA VAL A 545 -17.62 16.66 -13.10
C VAL A 545 -18.31 15.81 -14.17
N LEU A 546 -18.55 14.53 -13.89
CA LEU A 546 -19.28 13.64 -14.80
C LEU A 546 -20.72 14.11 -15.04
N PHE A 547 -21.39 14.65 -14.01
CA PHE A 547 -22.71 15.26 -14.16
C PHE A 547 -22.68 16.52 -15.05
N LEU A 548 -21.69 17.40 -14.85
CA LEU A 548 -21.49 18.57 -15.71
C LEU A 548 -21.20 18.20 -17.18
N LEU A 549 -20.36 17.17 -17.39
CA LEU A 549 -20.04 16.65 -18.72
C LEU A 549 -21.24 16.02 -19.43
N ALA A 550 -22.09 15.32 -18.67
CA ALA A 550 -23.33 14.78 -19.19
C ALA A 550 -24.35 15.87 -19.54
N ASN A 551 -24.29 17.04 -18.87
CA ASN A 551 -25.09 18.25 -19.14
C ASN A 551 -26.59 17.99 -19.37
N GLY A 552 -27.17 17.04 -18.62
CA GLY A 552 -28.57 16.60 -18.80
C GLY A 552 -28.89 15.88 -20.12
N ARG A 553 -27.91 15.74 -21.03
CA ARG A 553 -28.06 15.06 -22.33
C ARG A 553 -28.22 13.55 -22.17
N VAL A 554 -27.65 12.99 -21.11
CA VAL A 554 -27.72 11.56 -20.83
C VAL A 554 -28.58 11.31 -19.59
N LYS A 555 -29.77 10.73 -19.79
CA LYS A 555 -30.66 10.28 -18.71
C LYS A 555 -30.21 8.89 -18.23
N ALA A 556 -29.08 8.84 -17.52
CA ALA A 556 -28.55 7.60 -16.97
C ALA A 556 -27.97 7.78 -15.56
N ASN A 557 -27.87 6.68 -14.82
CA ASN A 557 -27.32 6.67 -13.47
C ASN A 557 -25.78 6.77 -13.51
N LEU A 558 -25.25 7.98 -13.50
CA LEU A 558 -23.81 8.27 -13.65
C LEU A 558 -22.94 7.63 -12.57
N ARG A 559 -23.46 7.45 -11.34
CA ARG A 559 -22.77 6.72 -10.27
C ARG A 559 -22.62 5.24 -10.58
N LYS A 560 -23.64 4.62 -11.19
CA LYS A 560 -23.49 3.23 -11.66
C LYS A 560 -22.57 3.12 -12.86
N ALA A 561 -22.50 4.14 -13.71
CA ALA A 561 -21.50 4.16 -14.79
C ALA A 561 -20.07 4.21 -14.26
N SER A 562 -19.79 5.01 -13.23
CA SER A 562 -18.46 5.07 -12.61
C SER A 562 -18.07 3.75 -11.94
N GLU A 563 -19.00 3.11 -11.23
CA GLU A 563 -18.76 1.81 -10.58
C GLU A 563 -18.52 0.69 -11.61
N MET A 564 -19.28 0.66 -12.71
CA MET A 564 -19.04 -0.28 -13.81
C MET A 564 -17.70 -0.03 -14.51
N SER A 565 -17.30 1.24 -14.68
CA SER A 565 -16.01 1.59 -15.28
C SER A 565 -14.83 1.18 -14.39
N PHE A 566 -14.96 1.37 -13.08
CA PHE A 566 -14.00 0.85 -12.10
C PHE A 566 -13.90 -0.68 -12.16
N PHE A 567 -15.04 -1.37 -12.17
CA PHE A 567 -15.06 -2.83 -12.24
C PHE A 567 -14.46 -3.34 -13.56
N ALA A 568 -14.75 -2.70 -14.68
CA ALA A 568 -14.17 -3.04 -15.99
C ALA A 568 -12.64 -2.88 -16.01
N GLY A 569 -12.11 -1.80 -15.42
CA GLY A 569 -10.66 -1.60 -15.30
C GLY A 569 -9.98 -2.68 -14.47
N LEU A 570 -10.64 -3.12 -13.40
CA LEU A 570 -10.15 -4.18 -12.54
C LEU A 570 -10.15 -5.55 -13.24
N LEU A 571 -11.22 -5.88 -13.96
CA LEU A 571 -11.31 -7.11 -14.76
C LEU A 571 -10.32 -7.13 -15.93
N ALA A 572 -10.03 -5.98 -16.54
CA ALA A 572 -9.06 -5.87 -17.63
C ALA A 572 -7.61 -5.98 -17.13
N GLY A 573 -7.32 -5.43 -15.95
CA GLY A 573 -5.96 -5.42 -15.42
C GLY A 573 -5.46 -6.79 -14.92
N ILE A 574 -6.32 -7.60 -14.27
CA ILE A 574 -5.91 -8.91 -13.72
C ILE A 574 -5.27 -9.82 -14.78
N PRO A 575 -5.88 -10.06 -15.96
CA PRO A 575 -5.27 -10.89 -17.01
C PRO A 575 -3.97 -10.32 -17.56
N VAL A 576 -3.88 -8.99 -17.72
CA VAL A 576 -2.66 -8.32 -18.22
C VAL A 576 -1.50 -8.51 -17.25
N PHE A 577 -1.74 -8.34 -15.95
CA PHE A 577 -0.71 -8.55 -14.94
C PHE A 577 -0.35 -10.01 -14.73
N ALA A 578 -1.29 -10.94 -14.91
CA ALA A 578 -1.01 -12.37 -14.92
C ALA A 578 -0.13 -12.76 -16.12
N LEU A 579 -0.41 -12.23 -17.31
CA LEU A 579 0.39 -12.45 -18.51
C LEU A 579 1.84 -11.97 -18.33
N ALA A 580 2.03 -10.85 -17.62
CA ALA A 580 3.37 -10.34 -17.31
C ALA A 580 4.20 -11.33 -16.49
N LEU A 581 3.58 -12.15 -15.64
CA LEU A 581 4.26 -13.17 -14.84
C LEU A 581 4.45 -14.51 -15.57
N MET A 582 3.76 -14.71 -16.70
CA MET A 582 3.87 -15.91 -17.53
C MET A 582 5.00 -15.80 -18.57
N ILE A 583 5.17 -14.63 -19.20
CA ILE A 583 6.09 -14.44 -20.32
C ILE A 583 7.34 -13.68 -19.87
N ASP A 584 7.28 -12.36 -19.90
CA ASP A 584 8.35 -11.46 -19.50
C ASP A 584 7.72 -10.20 -18.91
N VAL A 585 8.06 -9.92 -17.66
CA VAL A 585 7.52 -8.78 -16.91
C VAL A 585 7.83 -7.47 -17.63
N ARG A 586 9.01 -7.30 -18.21
CA ARG A 586 9.42 -6.06 -18.88
C ARG A 586 8.59 -5.80 -20.12
N ILE A 587 8.53 -6.77 -21.04
CA ILE A 587 7.85 -6.60 -22.35
C ILE A 587 6.37 -6.32 -22.14
N VAL A 588 5.71 -7.10 -21.29
CA VAL A 588 4.27 -6.95 -21.03
C VAL A 588 3.98 -5.63 -20.32
N PHE A 589 4.81 -5.22 -19.35
CA PHE A 589 4.62 -3.92 -18.69
C PHE A 589 4.86 -2.74 -19.63
N VAL A 590 5.86 -2.78 -20.52
CA VAL A 590 6.06 -1.70 -21.50
C VAL A 590 4.84 -1.56 -22.40
N ALA A 591 4.33 -2.68 -22.95
CA ALA A 591 3.12 -2.66 -23.78
C ALA A 591 1.89 -2.17 -22.99
N ALA A 592 1.71 -2.66 -21.76
CA ALA A 592 0.62 -2.22 -20.88
C ALA A 592 0.72 -0.72 -20.54
N VAL A 593 1.91 -0.20 -20.26
CA VAL A 593 2.16 1.22 -19.97
C VAL A 593 1.80 2.09 -21.16
N VAL A 594 2.14 1.69 -22.39
CA VAL A 594 1.75 2.44 -23.60
C VAL A 594 0.22 2.54 -23.71
N ILE A 595 -0.48 1.43 -23.55
CA ILE A 595 -1.95 1.40 -23.62
C ILE A 595 -2.57 2.22 -22.47
N LEU A 596 -2.08 2.02 -21.24
CA LEU A 596 -2.54 2.75 -20.06
C LEU A 596 -2.24 4.25 -20.17
N CYS A 597 -1.14 4.65 -20.80
CA CYS A 597 -0.82 6.05 -21.07
C CYS A 597 -1.86 6.67 -22.00
N ILE A 598 -2.21 6.00 -23.11
CA ILE A 598 -3.27 6.46 -24.01
C ILE A 598 -4.58 6.65 -23.24
N CYS A 599 -5.01 5.63 -22.48
CA CYS A 599 -6.24 5.67 -21.68
C CYS A 599 -6.23 6.75 -20.59
N ALA A 600 -5.12 6.90 -19.87
CA ALA A 600 -4.98 7.82 -18.74
C ALA A 600 -4.95 9.29 -19.18
N PHE A 601 -4.46 9.58 -20.39
CA PHE A 601 -4.35 10.95 -20.90
C PHE A 601 -5.48 11.36 -21.86
N MET A 602 -6.43 10.49 -22.18
CA MET A 602 -7.57 10.82 -23.07
C MET A 602 -8.36 12.05 -22.62
N TYR A 603 -8.64 12.18 -21.32
CA TYR A 603 -9.35 13.35 -20.78
C TYR A 603 -8.47 14.60 -20.71
N PRO A 604 -7.27 14.58 -20.09
CA PRO A 604 -6.39 15.75 -20.05
C PRO A 604 -6.05 16.38 -21.40
N ILE A 605 -5.89 15.57 -22.45
CA ILE A 605 -5.53 16.05 -23.80
C ILE A 605 -6.77 16.56 -24.55
N SER A 606 -7.98 16.24 -24.09
CA SER A 606 -9.21 16.66 -24.76
C SER A 606 -9.43 18.17 -24.66
N SER A 607 -9.85 18.78 -25.77
CA SER A 607 -10.11 20.23 -25.86
C SER A 607 -11.18 20.72 -24.88
N PHE A 608 -12.17 19.88 -24.57
CA PHE A 608 -13.28 20.22 -23.67
C PHE A 608 -12.92 20.13 -22.18
N SER A 609 -11.76 19.58 -21.81
CA SER A 609 -11.36 19.44 -20.40
C SER A 609 -11.22 20.80 -19.69
N ASN A 610 -10.78 21.83 -20.42
CA ASN A 610 -10.67 23.20 -19.90
C ASN A 610 -12.05 23.84 -19.68
N ASP A 611 -12.99 23.60 -20.62
CA ASP A 611 -14.33 24.21 -20.59
C ASP A 611 -15.17 23.78 -19.38
N VAL A 612 -14.85 22.63 -18.78
CA VAL A 612 -15.55 22.09 -17.60
C VAL A 612 -15.09 22.80 -16.34
N ASP A 613 -13.79 23.06 -16.23
CA ASP A 613 -13.20 23.77 -15.09
C ASP A 613 -13.69 25.24 -15.07
N ASP A 614 -13.90 25.87 -16.23
CA ASP A 614 -14.42 27.24 -16.36
C ASP A 614 -15.91 27.40 -15.99
N LYS A 615 -16.66 26.30 -16.04
CA LYS A 615 -18.10 26.22 -15.72
C LYS A 615 -18.37 25.84 -14.27
N ASP A 616 -17.36 25.47 -13.50
CA ASP A 616 -17.53 25.11 -12.10
C ASP A 616 -17.70 26.36 -11.20
N PRO A 617 -18.89 26.57 -10.59
CA PRO A 617 -19.11 27.70 -9.68
C PRO A 617 -18.29 27.62 -8.39
N THR A 618 -17.78 26.44 -8.00
CA THR A 618 -16.96 26.25 -6.79
C THR A 618 -15.50 26.67 -6.97
N LEU A 619 -15.04 26.81 -8.21
CA LEU A 619 -13.69 27.29 -8.58
C LEU A 619 -13.69 28.78 -8.98
N ARG A 620 -14.87 29.36 -9.25
CA ARG A 620 -14.98 30.80 -9.51
C ARG A 620 -14.73 31.56 -8.21
N LYS A 621 -13.58 32.24 -8.15
CA LYS A 621 -13.41 33.39 -7.24
C LYS A 621 -14.60 34.31 -7.47
N ASP A 622 -15.37 34.60 -6.43
CA ASP A 622 -16.25 35.75 -6.43
C ASP A 622 -15.44 36.93 -6.95
N LYS A 623 -15.78 37.43 -8.14
CA LYS A 623 -15.31 38.73 -8.61
C LYS A 623 -16.03 39.80 -7.78
N LYS A 624 -15.76 39.86 -6.48
CA LYS A 624 -15.86 41.13 -5.76
C LYS A 624 -14.83 42.05 -6.41
N ASN A 625 -15.34 43.09 -7.05
CA ASN A 625 -14.64 44.16 -7.78
C ASN A 625 -14.48 44.00 -9.30
N ILE A 626 -15.53 43.59 -10.02
CA ILE A 626 -15.76 44.23 -11.34
C ILE A 626 -16.51 45.54 -11.07
N LYS A 627 -15.80 46.66 -11.21
CA LYS A 627 -16.40 47.99 -11.37
C LYS A 627 -17.56 47.88 -12.37
N LYS A 628 -18.79 48.07 -11.90
CA LYS A 628 -19.95 48.31 -12.78
C LYS A 628 -19.60 49.53 -13.63
N LYS A 629 -19.31 49.32 -14.91
CA LYS A 629 -19.33 50.37 -15.92
C LYS A 629 -20.81 50.68 -16.15
N PRO A 630 -21.32 51.88 -15.84
CA PRO A 630 -22.73 52.20 -16.09
C PRO A 630 -22.99 52.17 -17.61
N ALA A 631 -24.10 51.55 -18.00
CA ALA A 631 -24.58 51.58 -19.37
C ALA A 631 -24.94 53.03 -19.76
N ALA A 632 -24.58 53.43 -20.97
CA ALA A 632 -24.95 54.72 -21.53
C ALA A 632 -26.47 54.77 -21.75
N ALA A 633 -27.15 55.72 -21.08
CA ALA A 633 -28.54 56.04 -21.32
C ALA A 633 -28.65 57.10 -22.43
N ALA A 634 -29.62 56.90 -23.33
CA ALA A 634 -30.02 57.87 -24.36
C ALA A 634 -30.67 59.13 -23.75
N PRO A 635 -30.69 60.27 -24.45
CA PRO A 635 -30.90 61.59 -23.85
C PRO A 635 -32.38 61.90 -23.62
N ALA A 636 -32.68 62.52 -22.47
CA ALA A 636 -33.96 63.17 -22.19
C ALA A 636 -33.79 64.71 -22.16
N PRO A 637 -34.84 65.49 -22.48
CA PRO A 637 -34.73 66.94 -22.67
C PRO A 637 -34.63 67.73 -21.36
N GLN A 638 -34.03 68.91 -21.49
CA GLN A 638 -33.69 69.88 -20.47
C GLN A 638 -34.88 70.36 -19.62
N THR A 639 -34.68 70.44 -18.30
CA THR A 639 -35.37 71.38 -17.42
C THR A 639 -34.38 72.02 -16.46
N ASN A 640 -34.63 73.31 -16.21
CA ASN A 640 -33.71 74.31 -15.69
C ASN A 640 -33.21 74.09 -14.26
N ALA A 641 -32.03 74.68 -14.03
CA ALA A 641 -31.19 74.59 -12.85
C ALA A 641 -31.78 75.21 -11.57
N ALA A 642 -31.42 74.62 -10.43
CA ALA A 642 -31.40 75.21 -9.09
C ALA A 642 -30.20 74.61 -8.31
N PRO A 643 -29.64 75.31 -7.31
CA PRO A 643 -28.20 75.32 -7.02
C PRO A 643 -27.69 74.13 -6.19
N GLU A 644 -26.40 73.84 -6.37
CA GLU A 644 -25.64 72.75 -5.73
C GLU A 644 -25.67 72.80 -4.19
N PRO A 645 -25.94 71.67 -3.51
CA PRO A 645 -25.53 71.47 -2.12
C PRO A 645 -24.06 70.99 -2.02
N PRO A 646 -23.36 71.30 -0.91
CA PRO A 646 -21.91 71.14 -0.80
C PRO A 646 -21.47 69.68 -0.72
N MET A 647 -20.27 69.39 -1.25
CA MET A 647 -19.61 68.08 -1.17
C MET A 647 -19.36 67.66 0.28
N PRO A 648 -19.64 66.39 0.67
CA PRO A 648 -19.31 65.88 1.99
C PRO A 648 -17.82 65.53 2.11
N ASP A 649 -17.24 65.94 3.22
CA ASP A 649 -15.86 65.74 3.63
C ASP A 649 -15.56 64.24 3.86
N LEU A 650 -14.56 63.70 3.16
CA LEU A 650 -14.21 62.28 3.14
C LEU A 650 -13.45 61.80 4.40
N TYR A 651 -13.32 62.66 5.41
CA TYR A 651 -12.64 62.37 6.69
C TYR A 651 -13.52 62.59 7.93
N ALA A 652 -14.83 62.67 7.77
CA ALA A 652 -15.73 62.74 8.92
C ALA A 652 -15.78 61.40 9.68
N VAL A 653 -15.33 61.43 10.94
CA VAL A 653 -15.54 60.34 11.90
C VAL A 653 -17.05 60.14 12.08
N PRO A 654 -17.59 58.91 11.98
CA PRO A 654 -19.02 58.67 12.11
C PRO A 654 -19.55 59.19 13.45
N GLU A 655 -20.65 59.95 13.43
CA GLU A 655 -21.36 60.35 14.64
C GLU A 655 -21.66 59.12 15.50
N GLY A 656 -21.21 59.14 16.75
CA GLY A 656 -21.33 58.04 17.71
C GLY A 656 -20.06 57.23 17.97
N TYR A 657 -18.97 57.44 17.22
CA TYR A 657 -17.70 56.74 17.46
C TYR A 657 -17.08 57.09 18.83
N GLU A 658 -17.09 58.36 19.23
CA GLU A 658 -16.59 58.78 20.55
C GLU A 658 -17.49 58.30 21.69
N GLN A 659 -18.80 58.19 21.47
CA GLN A 659 -19.73 57.63 22.46
C GLN A 659 -19.51 56.11 22.64
N ALA A 660 -19.26 55.38 21.55
CA ALA A 660 -18.95 53.96 21.60
C ALA A 660 -17.56 53.69 22.24
N LEU A 661 -16.57 54.54 21.97
CA LEU A 661 -15.25 54.47 22.59
C LEU A 661 -15.32 54.80 24.09
N GLY A 662 -16.11 55.81 24.47
CA GLY A 662 -16.35 56.19 25.87
C GLY A 662 -17.07 55.10 26.66
N GLN A 663 -18.06 54.41 26.07
CA GLN A 663 -18.72 53.27 26.69
C GLN A 663 -17.77 52.07 26.86
N TYR A 664 -16.87 51.84 25.91
CA TYR A 664 -15.87 50.78 25.99
C TYR A 664 -14.80 51.07 27.05
N GLN A 665 -14.38 52.33 27.20
CA GLN A 665 -13.47 52.75 28.26
C GLN A 665 -14.12 52.72 29.65
N GLN A 666 -15.39 53.14 29.78
CA GLN A 666 -16.15 52.99 31.03
C GLN A 666 -16.38 51.52 31.43
N ALA A 667 -16.51 50.61 30.48
CA ALA A 667 -16.61 49.17 30.77
C ALA A 667 -15.29 48.55 31.25
N LEU A 668 -14.14 49.16 30.93
CA LEU A 668 -12.82 48.75 31.41
C LEU A 668 -12.46 49.35 32.78
N GLU A 669 -13.14 50.42 33.20
CA GLU A 669 -12.94 51.11 34.48
C GLU A 669 -13.90 50.64 35.59
N GLN A 670 -14.87 49.77 35.29
CA GLN A 670 -15.71 49.17 36.32
C GLN A 670 -14.92 48.13 37.14
N PRO A 671 -14.78 48.29 38.47
CA PRO A 671 -14.19 47.27 39.32
C PRO A 671 -15.07 46.01 39.28
N MET A 672 -14.44 44.84 39.14
CA MET A 672 -15.14 43.56 39.22
C MET A 672 -15.84 43.43 40.58
N PRO A 673 -17.04 42.83 40.66
CA PRO A 673 -17.64 42.46 41.93
C PRO A 673 -16.74 41.49 42.69
N ASP A 674 -16.39 41.85 43.92
CA ASP A 674 -15.75 40.97 44.90
C ASP A 674 -16.72 39.87 45.33
N ASP A 675 -16.91 38.83 44.51
CA ASP A 675 -17.41 37.55 45.00
C ASP A 675 -17.06 36.39 44.06
N TYR A 676 -15.78 35.96 44.08
CA TYR A 676 -15.40 34.58 43.80
C TYR A 676 -14.02 34.33 44.44
N GLY A 677 -14.03 33.63 45.57
CA GLY A 677 -12.83 33.34 46.36
C GLY A 677 -11.77 32.57 45.60
N TYR A 678 -10.57 33.16 45.53
CA TYR A 678 -9.32 32.44 45.32
C TYR A 678 -8.75 32.02 46.67
N GLY A 679 -8.59 30.72 46.89
CA GLY A 679 -7.76 30.16 47.95
C GLY A 679 -6.69 29.25 47.36
N ALA A 680 -5.54 29.87 47.11
CA ALA A 680 -4.20 29.37 47.38
C ALA A 680 -3.63 28.14 46.62
N ASP A 681 -2.76 28.45 45.66
CA ASP A 681 -1.48 27.74 45.45
C ASP A 681 -0.65 27.79 46.76
N PRO A 682 0.21 26.80 47.10
CA PRO A 682 1.46 26.70 46.35
C PRO A 682 2.10 25.30 46.25
N MET A 683 2.90 25.13 45.20
CA MET A 683 4.12 24.32 45.30
C MET A 683 5.01 24.81 46.45
N ASN A 684 5.21 23.98 47.46
CA ASN A 684 6.51 23.83 48.13
C ASN A 684 6.57 22.46 48.81
N GLY A 685 7.62 21.70 48.51
CA GLY A 685 7.69 20.26 48.77
C GLY A 685 8.06 19.86 50.19
N ALA A 686 7.86 18.58 50.49
CA ALA A 686 8.71 17.77 51.36
C ALA A 686 8.27 16.30 51.26
N TYR A 687 9.26 15.41 51.14
CA TYR A 687 9.21 14.00 51.47
C TYR A 687 8.41 13.70 52.75
N TYR A 688 7.55 12.66 52.78
CA TYR A 688 7.65 11.61 53.80
C TYR A 688 6.82 10.34 53.51
N ASP A 689 7.35 9.26 54.08
CA ASP A 689 7.18 7.81 53.99
C ASP A 689 5.83 7.25 54.51
N PRO A 690 5.28 6.13 53.98
CA PRO A 690 4.09 5.49 54.52
C PRO A 690 4.46 4.34 55.48
N TYR A 691 4.63 4.65 56.77
CA TYR A 691 4.56 3.65 57.85
C TYR A 691 3.99 4.27 59.12
N GLN A 692 3.21 3.45 59.84
CA GLN A 692 2.42 3.72 61.06
C GLN A 692 1.03 4.31 60.79
N GLY A 693 -0.09 3.69 61.17
CA GLY A 693 -0.33 2.62 62.12
C GLY A 693 -1.41 3.06 63.11
N GLY A 694 -2.52 2.34 63.15
CA GLY A 694 -3.29 2.16 64.38
C GLY A 694 -4.43 3.14 64.68
N ASN A 695 -5.60 2.51 64.83
CA ASN A 695 -6.62 2.75 65.86
C ASN A 695 -7.67 3.85 65.71
N ASP A 696 -8.90 3.32 65.67
CA ASP A 696 -10.00 3.56 66.61
C ASP A 696 -11.16 4.50 66.20
N ASN A 697 -12.31 3.82 66.12
CA ASN A 697 -13.61 4.15 66.67
C ASN A 697 -14.43 5.30 66.05
N GLY A 698 -15.59 4.89 65.51
CA GLY A 698 -16.84 5.17 66.24
C GLY A 698 -17.91 5.98 65.51
N TYR A 699 -18.96 5.25 65.11
CA TYR A 699 -20.40 5.58 65.26
C TYR A 699 -21.06 6.76 64.55
N VAL A 700 -22.15 6.39 63.83
CA VAL A 700 -23.50 7.04 63.77
C VAL A 700 -23.54 8.36 62.98
N GLU A 701 -24.33 8.55 61.93
CA GLU A 701 -25.69 8.09 61.58
C GLU A 701 -25.86 7.99 60.07
#